data_AF-A0A674ABE3-F1
#
_entry.id   AF-A0A674ABE3-F1
#
_cell.length_a   1.000
_cell.length_b   1.000
_cell.length_c   1.000
_cell.angle_alpha   90.00
_cell.angle_beta   90.00
_cell.angle_gamma   90.00
#
_symmetry.space_group_name_H-M   'P 1'
#
loop_
_entity.id
_entity.type
_entity.pdbx_description
1 polymer ?
#
loop_
_entity_poly.entity_id
_entity_poly.type
_entity_poly.pdbx_seq_one_letter_code
_entity_poly.pdbx_strand_id
1 'polypeptide(L)'
;MAFGLTIQTHNKKTAEIVCSEEKSVWTLNTHSTVRNHNNHSQPARQTDSSKTVCFYYKTNGVKRVMNYMFAHSVPKPNCSTVFGFSCFSVSHSQLDVCGISPLNTRIVGGQDAPPGSWPWQASLQKSGRHFCGGSLINKEWVLTAAHCFPSTSTSNLLVYLGRQNQQGSNPNEVSLTVTQIICHPNYISSTSDNDMCLLKLSSSVTFTNYIRPVCLAAQGSSFYAGTTSWVTGWGTLNSGGSLPQILQEVDVPIVGNRQCNCDYGVGSITDNMICAGLSAGGKDSCQGDSGGPLVSKQGTRWIQSGVVSFGNGCAMANFPGVYSRVSQYQTWINSQITSAQPGFITFSSNGTDSDLSVTCTALPSVRITTIPPTTTPAPVVCGSASASLNSRIGGGSSLATAGLWPWIASIQKNGAHVCGGTLVAVDSVMSDASCFSSQPNASQWTVILGRLKQNGSNPNEVTLNVINITMSNLTGNNVAILRLASQPKLSNYIQPICLDQGTSNFSTGTKCWVAGWGTGQGGAEQVLQEFQTSVVECVNVSSSDNICTGPVTLLQGDVGGPLMCKQGNSWFQTAVLTVGSSNATSGNTTSTNSTSKARLSRSLRASPNQVFTKTSHFKDFLTSTLGTLLFPATTITPTTPSAGGSNGASPAHSSFSLFLVLFSLSSVLLLGWD
;
A
#
# COMPACT_ATOMS: atom_id res chain seq x y z
N MET A 1 -2.17 4.79 35.84
CA MET A 1 -2.94 5.65 36.76
C MET A 1 -4.41 5.29 36.60
N ALA A 2 -5.14 5.06 37.69
CA ALA A 2 -6.58 4.82 37.64
C ALA A 2 -7.30 6.17 37.56
N PHE A 3 -8.04 6.42 36.48
CA PHE A 3 -8.82 7.65 36.31
C PHE A 3 -10.27 7.39 36.76
N GLY A 4 -10.75 8.14 37.75
CA GLY A 4 -12.13 8.05 38.24
C GLY A 4 -13.09 8.90 37.40
N LEU A 5 -14.23 8.32 37.02
CA LEU A 5 -15.35 9.04 36.40
C LEU A 5 -16.28 9.58 37.49
N THR A 6 -16.71 10.84 37.38
CA THR A 6 -17.81 11.40 38.18
C THR A 6 -18.99 11.69 37.26
N ILE A 7 -20.17 11.15 37.57
CA ILE A 7 -21.42 11.42 36.84
C ILE A 7 -22.23 12.43 37.65
N GLN A 8 -22.46 13.62 37.10
CA GLN A 8 -23.44 14.57 37.64
C GLN A 8 -24.75 14.47 36.84
N THR A 9 -25.89 14.40 37.54
CA THR A 9 -27.21 14.32 36.92
C THR A 9 -27.97 15.61 37.17
N HIS A 10 -28.27 16.36 36.11
CA HIS A 10 -29.17 17.51 36.17
C HIS A 10 -30.39 17.21 35.28
N ASN A 11 -31.46 16.71 35.92
CA ASN A 11 -32.74 16.29 35.35
C ASN A 11 -32.76 15.01 34.48
N LYS A 12 -33.88 14.26 34.60
CA LYS A 12 -34.12 12.88 34.11
C LYS A 12 -34.02 12.63 32.59
N LYS A 13 -33.44 13.55 31.80
CA LYS A 13 -33.32 13.41 30.34
C LYS A 13 -31.93 13.69 29.76
N THR A 14 -30.94 14.04 30.57
CA THR A 14 -29.59 14.34 30.07
C THR A 14 -28.54 13.89 31.09
N ALA A 15 -27.54 13.15 30.61
CA ALA A 15 -26.33 12.82 31.36
C ALA A 15 -25.14 13.41 30.59
N GLU A 16 -24.30 14.19 31.27
CA GLU A 16 -23.03 14.67 30.74
C GLU A 16 -21.90 13.80 31.26
N ILE A 17 -21.02 13.36 30.36
CA ILE A 17 -19.77 12.67 30.72
C ILE A 17 -18.64 13.67 30.50
N VAL A 18 -17.99 14.06 31.59
CA VAL A 18 -16.81 14.93 31.55
C VAL A 18 -15.58 14.05 31.75
N CYS A 19 -14.77 13.90 30.70
CA CYS A 19 -13.43 13.34 30.81
C CYS A 19 -12.45 14.47 31.14
N SER A 20 -11.75 14.36 32.26
CA SER A 20 -10.67 15.26 32.63
C SER A 20 -9.43 14.95 31.77
N GLU A 21 -9.35 15.54 30.58
CA GLU A 21 -8.13 16.14 29.98
C GLU A 21 -8.36 16.76 28.59
N GLU A 22 -9.52 16.56 27.97
CA GLU A 22 -9.96 17.35 26.81
C GLU A 22 -11.27 18.06 27.12
N LYS A 23 -11.34 19.38 26.91
CA LYS A 23 -12.60 20.14 26.95
C LYS A 23 -13.46 19.82 25.72
N SER A 24 -13.91 18.58 25.59
CA SER A 24 -14.90 18.14 24.60
C SER A 24 -16.20 17.81 25.34
N VAL A 25 -17.21 18.68 25.18
CA VAL A 25 -18.54 18.51 25.77
C VAL A 25 -19.34 17.54 24.90
N TRP A 26 -19.82 16.45 25.49
CA TRP A 26 -20.64 15.44 24.81
C TRP A 26 -22.11 15.66 25.16
N THR A 27 -22.94 16.02 24.18
CA THR A 27 -24.38 16.21 24.37
C THR A 27 -25.16 15.02 23.82
N LEU A 28 -25.96 14.37 24.67
CA LEU A 28 -26.87 13.29 24.28
C LEU A 28 -28.24 13.88 23.91
N ASN A 29 -28.70 13.69 22.67
CA ASN A 29 -30.07 14.07 22.27
C ASN A 29 -30.86 12.83 21.82
N THR A 30 -31.96 12.55 22.52
CA THR A 30 -32.92 11.51 22.13
C THR A 30 -34.17 12.17 21.54
N HIS A 31 -34.41 12.06 20.24
CA HIS A 31 -35.69 12.42 19.62
C HIS A 31 -36.42 11.17 19.11
N SER A 32 -37.62 10.93 19.62
CA SER A 32 -38.60 10.01 19.02
C SER A 32 -39.98 10.65 19.02
N THR A 33 -40.53 10.93 17.83
CA THR A 33 -41.97 11.20 17.65
C THR A 33 -42.43 10.50 16.39
N VAL A 34 -43.29 9.49 16.54
CA VAL A 34 -44.11 8.92 15.47
C VAL A 34 -45.56 9.15 15.88
N ARG A 35 -46.32 9.92 15.09
CA ARG A 35 -47.78 10.01 15.19
C ARG A 35 -48.38 8.82 14.42
N ASN A 36 -49.36 8.15 15.00
CA ASN A 36 -50.20 7.21 14.27
C ASN A 36 -51.68 7.57 14.47
N HIS A 37 -52.42 7.67 13.37
CA HIS A 37 -53.87 7.85 13.34
C HIS A 37 -54.57 6.49 13.30
N ASN A 38 -55.72 6.43 13.99
CA ASN A 38 -56.82 5.46 13.93
C ASN A 38 -56.93 4.36 15.01
N ASN A 39 -58.05 4.53 15.74
CA ASN A 39 -58.81 3.70 16.67
C ASN A 39 -58.97 2.21 16.28
N HIS A 40 -58.62 1.29 17.19
CA HIS A 40 -59.57 0.48 17.99
C HIS A 40 -58.87 -0.65 18.80
N SER A 41 -59.22 -0.75 20.09
CA SER A 41 -59.24 -1.91 21.02
C SER A 41 -58.04 -2.88 21.18
N GLN A 42 -57.60 -3.00 22.44
CA GLN A 42 -56.52 -3.81 23.08
C GLN A 42 -56.64 -5.36 22.95
N PRO A 43 -55.67 -6.19 23.46
CA PRO A 43 -54.27 -5.94 23.88
C PRO A 43 -53.25 -6.91 23.19
N ALA A 44 -52.10 -6.41 22.74
CA ALA A 44 -51.02 -7.26 22.23
C ALA A 44 -49.74 -7.14 23.08
N ARG A 45 -49.44 -8.27 23.71
CA ARG A 45 -48.13 -8.80 24.15
C ARG A 45 -46.90 -7.93 23.85
N GLN A 46 -46.19 -7.59 24.92
CA GLN A 46 -44.91 -6.89 24.93
C GLN A 46 -43.83 -7.70 24.19
N THR A 47 -43.40 -7.24 23.01
CA THR A 47 -42.19 -7.72 22.34
C THR A 47 -41.29 -6.54 21.98
N ASP A 48 -40.14 -6.53 22.66
CA ASP A 48 -38.81 -6.15 22.21
C ASP A 48 -38.66 -4.98 21.22
N SER A 49 -38.11 -3.87 21.70
CA SER A 49 -37.55 -2.83 20.84
C SER A 49 -36.08 -2.61 21.21
N SER A 50 -35.18 -3.13 20.40
CA SER A 50 -33.76 -2.76 20.38
C SER A 50 -33.65 -1.25 20.11
N LYS A 51 -33.22 -0.49 21.12
CA LYS A 51 -32.89 0.93 20.94
C LYS A 51 -31.44 1.05 20.49
N THR A 52 -31.24 1.38 19.21
CA THR A 52 -29.94 1.78 18.68
C THR A 52 -29.61 3.18 19.19
N VAL A 53 -28.48 3.34 19.90
CA VAL A 53 -27.93 4.65 20.27
C VAL A 53 -26.77 4.95 19.32
N CYS A 54 -26.93 5.94 18.45
CA CYS A 54 -25.87 6.37 17.54
C CYS A 54 -25.03 7.47 18.20
N PHE A 55 -23.71 7.25 18.27
CA PHE A 55 -22.77 8.29 18.65
C PHE A 55 -22.32 9.07 17.42
N TYR A 56 -22.42 10.39 17.49
CA TYR A 56 -21.88 11.30 16.48
C TYR A 56 -20.72 12.06 17.11
N TYR A 57 -19.60 12.13 16.40
CA TYR A 57 -18.56 13.11 16.70
C TYR A 57 -18.32 14.01 15.48
N LYS A 58 -17.82 15.20 15.73
CA LYS A 58 -17.63 16.25 14.72
C LYS A 58 -16.14 16.60 14.70
N THR A 59 -15.46 16.26 13.60
CA THR A 59 -14.11 16.77 13.31
C THR A 59 -14.16 17.55 12.01
N ASN A 60 -13.70 18.80 12.02
CA ASN A 60 -13.59 19.69 10.85
C ASN A 60 -14.86 19.80 9.99
N GLY A 61 -16.04 19.88 10.61
CA GLY A 61 -17.30 20.17 9.91
C GLY A 61 -17.97 18.98 9.20
N VAL A 62 -17.35 17.79 9.18
CA VAL A 62 -17.93 16.59 8.56
C VAL A 62 -18.55 15.68 9.64
N LYS A 63 -19.84 15.34 9.49
CA LYS A 63 -20.50 14.33 10.35
C LYS A 63 -20.06 12.93 9.92
N ARG A 64 -19.51 12.13 10.85
CA ARG A 64 -19.21 10.71 10.63
C ARG A 64 -19.97 9.83 11.62
N VAL A 65 -20.35 8.64 11.19
CA VAL A 65 -21.09 7.64 11.98
C VAL A 65 -20.12 6.59 12.50
N MET A 66 -20.12 6.34 13.80
CA MET A 66 -19.41 5.21 14.41
C MET A 66 -20.44 4.10 14.67
N ASN A 67 -20.35 2.98 13.96
CA ASN A 67 -21.19 1.81 14.20
C ASN A 67 -20.44 0.84 15.14
N TYR A 68 -20.99 0.60 16.32
CA TYR A 68 -20.68 -0.57 17.14
C TYR A 68 -22.01 -1.27 17.46
N MET A 69 -22.06 -2.60 17.37
CA MET A 69 -23.19 -3.41 17.84
C MET A 69 -22.81 -4.34 18.99
N PHE A 70 -23.78 -4.43 19.90
CA PHE A 70 -23.91 -5.00 21.24
C PHE A 70 -23.22 -6.32 21.62
N ALA A 71 -22.75 -6.34 22.88
CA ALA A 71 -22.48 -7.54 23.66
C ALA A 71 -23.77 -8.27 24.05
N HIS A 72 -23.70 -9.60 24.15
CA HIS A 72 -24.82 -10.49 24.45
C HIS A 72 -25.44 -10.25 25.84
N SER A 73 -26.72 -10.60 25.94
CA SER A 73 -27.62 -10.64 27.10
C SER A 73 -26.97 -10.82 28.48
N VAL A 74 -27.19 -9.86 29.39
CA VAL A 74 -26.95 -9.98 30.84
C VAL A 74 -28.28 -9.81 31.58
N PRO A 75 -28.59 -10.60 32.64
CA PRO A 75 -29.78 -10.41 33.46
C PRO A 75 -29.72 -9.10 34.27
N LYS A 76 -30.89 -8.63 34.72
CA LYS A 76 -31.14 -7.37 35.45
C LYS A 76 -30.04 -6.97 36.47
N PRO A 77 -29.73 -5.67 36.61
CA PRO A 77 -28.57 -5.18 37.35
C PRO A 77 -28.80 -5.20 38.87
N ASN A 78 -27.81 -5.71 39.60
CA ASN A 78 -27.52 -5.23 40.95
C ASN A 78 -26.36 -4.23 40.87
N CYS A 79 -26.54 -3.11 41.55
CA CYS A 79 -25.68 -1.94 41.49
C CYS A 79 -24.34 -2.19 42.20
N SER A 80 -23.33 -2.67 41.46
CA SER A 80 -21.88 -2.52 41.74
C SER A 80 -21.07 -3.35 40.75
N THR A 81 -20.83 -2.85 39.55
CA THR A 81 -19.78 -3.39 38.68
C THR A 81 -19.21 -2.27 37.83
N VAL A 82 -17.98 -1.86 38.16
CA VAL A 82 -17.21 -0.91 37.38
C VAL A 82 -16.72 -1.64 36.13
N PHE A 83 -17.34 -1.39 34.97
CA PHE A 83 -16.81 -1.85 33.69
C PHE A 83 -15.66 -0.92 33.28
N GLY A 84 -14.42 -1.39 33.46
CA GLY A 84 -13.25 -0.75 32.87
C GLY A 84 -13.28 -0.93 31.35
N PHE A 85 -13.55 0.13 30.61
CA PHE A 85 -13.39 0.14 29.16
C PHE A 85 -11.93 0.41 28.81
N SER A 86 -11.21 -0.62 28.39
CA SER A 86 -9.89 -0.48 27.77
C SER A 86 -10.09 0.00 26.33
N CYS A 87 -9.75 1.26 26.03
CA CYS A 87 -9.61 1.72 24.65
C CYS A 87 -8.41 1.01 24.02
N PHE A 88 -8.64 -0.01 23.18
CA PHE A 88 -7.61 -0.52 22.29
C PHE A 88 -7.46 0.45 21.11
N SER A 89 -6.34 1.17 21.07
CA SER A 89 -5.93 1.95 19.90
C SER A 89 -5.64 1.00 18.74
N VAL A 90 -6.57 0.88 17.80
CA VAL A 90 -6.33 0.17 16.53
C VAL A 90 -5.24 0.93 15.78
N SER A 91 -4.10 0.27 15.56
CA SER A 91 -2.94 0.76 14.79
C SER A 91 -3.33 0.98 13.32
N HIS A 92 -4.00 2.09 13.02
CA HIS A 92 -4.18 2.55 11.65
C HIS A 92 -2.87 3.19 11.18
N SER A 93 -2.32 2.72 10.06
CA SER A 93 -1.19 3.40 9.41
C SER A 93 -1.64 4.79 8.95
N GLN A 94 -0.77 5.78 9.05
CA GLN A 94 -1.10 7.18 8.72
C GLN A 94 -1.01 7.47 7.21
N LEU A 95 -1.34 6.48 6.35
CA LEU A 95 -1.21 6.57 4.89
C LEU A 95 -2.05 7.71 4.30
N ASP A 96 -3.23 7.98 4.87
CA ASP A 96 -4.14 9.01 4.37
C ASP A 96 -3.54 10.42 4.44
N VAL A 97 -2.65 10.67 5.41
CA VAL A 97 -2.15 12.01 5.75
C VAL A 97 -0.68 12.25 5.37
N CYS A 98 0.11 11.19 5.16
CA CYS A 98 1.54 11.31 4.87
C CYS A 98 1.82 11.93 3.49
N GLY A 99 2.98 12.58 3.34
CA GLY A 99 3.50 13.01 2.03
C GLY A 99 2.65 14.07 1.32
N ILE A 100 1.71 14.71 2.03
CA ILE A 100 0.92 15.84 1.51
C ILE A 100 1.58 17.13 1.97
N SER A 101 1.95 17.98 1.01
CA SER A 101 2.38 19.36 1.27
C SER A 101 1.38 20.34 0.65
N PRO A 102 0.41 20.86 1.42
CA PRO A 102 -0.66 21.71 0.88
C PRO A 102 -0.17 23.07 0.35
N LEU A 103 0.98 23.54 0.85
CA LEU A 103 1.51 24.88 0.56
C LEU A 103 2.64 24.86 -0.48
N ASN A 104 3.06 23.68 -0.95
CA ASN A 104 4.08 23.55 -1.98
C ASN A 104 3.44 23.61 -3.38
N THR A 105 3.28 24.83 -3.90
CA THR A 105 2.59 25.13 -5.18
C THR A 105 3.53 25.26 -6.38
N ARG A 106 4.84 25.40 -6.16
CA ARG A 106 5.86 25.46 -7.22
C ARG A 106 7.20 25.01 -6.66
N ILE A 107 7.95 24.32 -7.50
CA ILE A 107 9.22 23.69 -7.16
C ILE A 107 10.31 24.44 -7.93
N VAL A 108 11.23 25.15 -7.25
CA VAL A 108 12.30 25.95 -7.88
C VAL A 108 13.60 25.77 -7.09
N GLY A 109 14.69 25.36 -7.74
CA GLY A 109 15.86 24.77 -7.08
C GLY A 109 16.85 25.74 -6.41
N GLY A 110 17.33 25.35 -5.23
CA GLY A 110 18.53 25.89 -4.57
C GLY A 110 18.34 27.26 -3.94
N GLN A 111 17.25 27.45 -3.18
CA GLN A 111 16.85 28.73 -2.61
C GLN A 111 16.20 28.55 -1.23
N ASP A 112 15.87 29.67 -0.58
CA ASP A 112 15.04 29.71 0.62
C ASP A 112 13.70 29.00 0.38
N ALA A 113 13.44 27.96 1.18
CA ALA A 113 12.19 27.22 1.16
C ALA A 113 11.06 28.07 1.77
N PRO A 114 9.92 28.24 1.06
CA PRO A 114 8.77 28.94 1.61
C PRO A 114 8.22 28.24 2.87
N PRO A 115 7.62 28.99 3.82
CA PRO A 115 7.12 28.40 5.05
C PRO A 115 6.02 27.37 4.76
N GLY A 116 6.22 26.15 5.25
CA GLY A 116 5.27 25.04 5.09
C GLY A 116 5.39 24.26 3.77
N SER A 117 6.35 24.58 2.89
CA SER A 117 6.62 23.78 1.69
C SER A 117 7.06 22.34 2.01
N TRP A 118 7.71 22.14 3.17
CA TRP A 118 8.23 20.87 3.65
C TRP A 118 7.75 20.59 5.08
N PRO A 119 6.45 20.27 5.27
CA PRO A 119 5.82 20.25 6.60
C PRO A 119 6.30 19.11 7.51
N TRP A 120 7.11 18.18 6.99
CA TRP A 120 7.75 17.13 7.77
C TRP A 120 9.14 17.51 8.28
N GLN A 121 9.76 18.58 7.77
CA GLN A 121 11.12 18.95 8.15
C GLN A 121 11.21 19.19 9.66
N ALA A 122 12.16 18.53 10.30
CA ALA A 122 12.48 18.68 11.71
C ALA A 122 13.86 19.30 11.89
N SER A 123 13.98 20.25 12.83
CA SER A 123 15.27 20.75 13.30
C SER A 123 15.59 20.11 14.64
N LEU A 124 16.69 19.35 14.71
CA LEU A 124 17.19 18.76 15.93
C LEU A 124 18.16 19.74 16.56
N GLN A 125 17.88 20.13 17.81
CA GLN A 125 18.69 21.09 18.52
C GLN A 125 19.19 20.53 19.85
N LYS A 126 20.45 20.83 20.16
CA LYS A 126 21.07 20.55 21.45
C LYS A 126 21.59 21.84 22.04
N SER A 127 21.18 22.15 23.27
CA SER A 127 21.54 23.40 23.96
C SER A 127 21.24 24.67 23.12
N GLY A 128 20.09 24.68 22.44
CA GLY A 128 19.63 25.81 21.61
C GLY A 128 20.35 25.97 20.26
N ARG A 129 21.18 25.00 19.86
CA ARG A 129 21.89 25.02 18.56
C ARG A 129 21.44 23.87 17.69
N HIS A 130 21.13 24.16 16.42
CA HIS A 130 20.89 23.15 15.40
C HIS A 130 22.16 22.34 15.14
N PHE A 131 22.02 21.02 15.08
CA PHE A 131 23.13 20.11 14.78
C PHE A 131 22.79 19.06 13.72
N CYS A 132 21.51 18.69 13.58
CA CYS A 132 21.03 17.75 12.56
C CYS A 132 19.58 18.06 12.15
N GLY A 133 19.19 17.61 10.97
CA GLY A 133 17.83 17.54 10.50
C GLY A 133 17.11 16.24 10.88
N GLY A 134 15.85 16.16 10.49
CA GLY A 134 15.01 14.98 10.62
C GLY A 134 13.73 15.14 9.80
N SER A 135 12.92 14.08 9.76
CA SER A 135 11.59 14.11 9.17
C SER A 135 10.55 13.53 10.11
N LEU A 136 9.43 14.22 10.25
CA LEU A 136 8.24 13.68 10.90
C LEU A 136 7.67 12.54 10.04
N ILE A 137 7.53 11.34 10.62
CA ILE A 137 7.07 10.14 9.89
C ILE A 137 5.71 9.65 10.36
N ASN A 138 5.29 10.07 11.55
CA ASN A 138 3.93 9.96 12.07
C ASN A 138 3.72 11.05 13.13
N LYS A 139 2.62 10.99 13.90
CA LYS A 139 2.32 12.00 14.95
C LYS A 139 3.27 12.02 16.15
N GLU A 140 4.15 11.04 16.34
CA GLU A 140 4.95 10.85 17.56
C GLU A 140 6.43 10.54 17.27
N TRP A 141 6.81 10.37 16.01
CA TRP A 141 8.11 9.84 15.63
C TRP A 141 8.75 10.68 14.53
N VAL A 142 10.05 10.91 14.72
CA VAL A 142 10.93 11.54 13.74
C VAL A 142 11.99 10.54 13.30
N LEU A 143 12.23 10.46 11.99
CA LEU A 143 13.32 9.71 11.37
C LEU A 143 14.52 10.65 11.15
N THR A 144 15.71 10.17 11.43
CA THR A 144 16.98 10.93 11.29
C THR A 144 18.15 9.95 11.15
N ALA A 145 19.39 10.44 11.18
CA ALA A 145 20.61 9.65 11.05
C ALA A 145 21.12 9.17 12.42
N ALA A 146 21.80 8.02 12.46
CA ALA A 146 22.42 7.50 13.67
C ALA A 146 23.68 8.27 14.07
N HIS A 147 24.47 8.75 13.11
CA HIS A 147 25.70 9.50 13.36
C HIS A 147 25.45 10.82 14.11
N CYS A 148 24.23 11.36 14.03
CA CYS A 148 23.79 12.51 14.82
C CYS A 148 23.81 12.24 16.34
N PHE A 149 23.83 10.97 16.75
CA PHE A 149 23.69 10.54 18.14
C PHE A 149 24.83 9.61 18.58
N PRO A 150 26.01 10.15 18.95
CA PRO A 150 27.09 9.37 19.55
C PRO A 150 26.70 8.75 20.91
N SER A 151 25.60 9.24 21.51
CA SER A 151 24.98 8.68 22.71
C SER A 151 23.46 8.76 22.58
N THR A 152 22.73 7.84 23.20
CA THR A 152 21.26 7.83 23.25
C THR A 152 20.68 8.74 24.35
N SER A 153 21.46 9.67 24.89
CA SER A 153 20.99 10.64 25.88
C SER A 153 20.02 11.64 25.25
N THR A 154 18.84 11.75 25.86
CA THR A 154 17.80 12.73 25.49
C THR A 154 17.99 14.09 26.14
N SER A 155 18.98 14.24 27.01
CA SER A 155 19.21 15.48 27.76
C SER A 155 19.54 16.65 26.84
N ASN A 156 18.86 17.78 27.07
CA ASN A 156 18.96 19.02 26.29
C ASN A 156 18.65 18.87 24.79
N LEU A 157 17.93 17.80 24.39
CA LEU A 157 17.50 17.57 23.01
C LEU A 157 16.08 18.09 22.78
N LEU A 158 15.94 19.00 21.82
CA LEU A 158 14.66 19.52 21.35
C LEU A 158 14.49 19.24 19.86
N VAL A 159 13.26 18.88 19.49
CA VAL A 159 12.81 18.76 18.10
C VAL A 159 11.88 19.92 17.81
N TYR A 160 12.19 20.70 16.78
CA TYR A 160 11.31 21.75 16.27
C TYR A 160 10.68 21.32 14.95
N LEU A 161 9.36 21.45 14.86
CA LEU A 161 8.54 21.17 13.67
C LEU A 161 7.81 22.45 13.25
N GLY A 162 7.50 22.61 11.96
CA GLY A 162 6.84 23.82 11.46
C GLY A 162 7.71 25.09 11.51
N ARG A 163 9.00 24.93 11.82
CA ARG A 163 10.01 25.98 11.83
C ARG A 163 10.49 26.26 10.40
N GLN A 164 10.69 27.54 10.08
CA GLN A 164 11.32 27.97 8.84
C GLN A 164 12.67 28.66 9.12
N ASN A 165 12.72 29.54 10.12
CA ASN A 165 13.92 30.31 10.46
C ASN A 165 14.55 29.81 11.77
N GLN A 166 15.88 29.66 11.82
CA GLN A 166 16.62 29.31 13.03
C GLN A 166 16.61 30.41 14.10
N GLN A 167 16.30 31.66 13.72
CA GLN A 167 16.22 32.81 14.62
C GLN A 167 14.92 33.59 14.40
N GLY A 168 14.56 34.40 15.40
CA GLY A 168 13.34 35.22 15.34
C GLY A 168 12.05 34.41 15.54
N SER A 169 10.93 34.99 15.11
CA SER A 169 9.60 34.42 15.33
C SER A 169 9.27 33.35 14.30
N ASN A 170 8.84 32.17 14.76
CA ASN A 170 8.24 31.12 13.93
C ASN A 170 6.80 30.85 14.41
N PRO A 171 5.78 31.45 13.78
CA PRO A 171 4.40 31.40 14.30
C PRO A 171 3.73 30.03 14.19
N ASN A 172 4.26 29.14 13.34
CA ASN A 172 3.71 27.79 13.11
C ASN A 172 4.49 26.69 13.83
N GLU A 173 5.48 27.07 14.66
CA GLU A 173 6.40 26.10 15.24
C GLU A 173 5.82 25.38 16.44
N VAL A 174 6.23 24.12 16.59
CA VAL A 174 6.05 23.35 17.82
C VAL A 174 7.40 22.77 18.22
N SER A 175 7.78 22.98 19.48
CA SER A 175 8.99 22.41 20.07
C SER A 175 8.64 21.29 21.04
N LEU A 176 9.27 20.12 20.89
CA LEU A 176 9.02 18.95 21.74
C LEU A 176 10.34 18.37 22.25
N THR A 177 10.34 17.88 23.48
CA THR A 177 11.43 17.04 23.99
C THR A 177 11.33 15.62 23.43
N VAL A 178 12.43 14.87 23.46
CA VAL A 178 12.51 13.47 23.02
C VAL A 178 12.50 12.54 24.24
N THR A 179 11.66 11.52 24.23
CA THR A 179 11.60 10.51 25.30
C THR A 179 12.48 9.30 25.02
N GLN A 180 12.79 9.03 23.76
CA GLN A 180 13.57 7.84 23.38
C GLN A 180 14.31 8.08 22.06
N ILE A 181 15.55 7.60 22.00
CA ILE A 181 16.41 7.59 20.82
C ILE A 181 16.71 6.12 20.50
N ILE A 182 16.37 5.67 19.29
CA ILE A 182 16.56 4.29 18.85
C ILE A 182 17.32 4.32 17.53
N CYS A 183 18.63 4.12 17.59
CA CYS A 183 19.45 4.02 16.40
C CYS A 183 19.55 2.57 15.93
N HIS A 184 19.74 2.37 14.63
CA HIS A 184 19.82 1.03 14.07
C HIS A 184 20.95 0.23 14.73
N PRO A 185 20.70 -1.00 15.22
CA PRO A 185 21.68 -1.73 16.03
C PRO A 185 22.95 -2.12 15.26
N ASN A 186 22.84 -2.19 13.92
CA ASN A 186 23.96 -2.51 13.04
C ASN A 186 24.60 -1.26 12.41
N TYR A 187 24.41 -0.06 12.99
CA TYR A 187 25.09 1.14 12.53
C TYR A 187 26.61 1.01 12.72
N ILE A 188 27.38 1.24 11.65
CA ILE A 188 28.85 1.15 11.66
C ILE A 188 29.42 2.53 11.36
N SER A 189 30.00 3.20 12.37
CA SER A 189 30.48 4.58 12.23
C SER A 189 31.65 4.76 11.26
N SER A 190 32.43 3.72 10.99
CA SER A 190 33.56 3.78 10.06
C SER A 190 33.15 3.73 8.59
N THR A 191 32.00 3.12 8.29
CA THR A 191 31.47 2.97 6.91
C THR A 191 30.21 3.79 6.68
N SER A 192 29.61 4.34 7.75
CA SER A 192 28.28 4.95 7.75
C SER A 192 27.16 4.01 7.28
N ASP A 193 27.39 2.69 7.28
CA ASP A 193 26.34 1.73 6.91
C ASP A 193 25.30 1.62 8.04
N ASN A 194 24.03 1.53 7.66
CA ASN A 194 22.89 1.56 8.60
C ASN A 194 22.75 2.84 9.42
N ASP A 195 23.10 3.98 8.84
CA ASP A 195 23.03 5.29 9.46
C ASP A 195 21.59 5.83 9.55
N MET A 196 20.82 5.29 10.49
CA MET A 196 19.41 5.62 10.67
C MET A 196 19.02 5.53 12.15
N CYS A 197 18.21 6.49 12.60
CA CYS A 197 17.75 6.59 13.96
C CYS A 197 16.31 7.12 14.06
N LEU A 198 15.58 6.66 15.05
CA LEU A 198 14.22 7.06 15.37
C LEU A 198 14.19 7.82 16.69
N LEU A 199 13.49 8.95 16.69
CA LEU A 199 13.24 9.76 17.89
C LEU A 199 11.77 9.68 18.25
N LYS A 200 11.46 9.23 19.47
CA LYS A 200 10.11 9.29 20.03
C LYS A 200 9.88 10.62 20.73
N LEU A 201 8.94 11.40 20.24
CA LEU A 201 8.54 12.69 20.81
C LEU A 201 7.82 12.48 22.15
N SER A 202 7.95 13.47 23.03
CA SER A 202 7.30 13.46 24.36
C SER A 202 5.78 13.51 24.33
N SER A 203 5.19 14.00 23.23
CA SER A 203 3.75 14.00 23.02
C SER A 203 3.40 13.96 21.53
N SER A 204 2.17 13.54 21.22
CA SER A 204 1.61 13.56 19.87
C SER A 204 1.52 14.99 19.33
N VAL A 205 1.93 15.19 18.08
CA VAL A 205 1.77 16.47 17.38
C VAL A 205 0.42 16.57 16.68
N THR A 206 -0.12 17.79 16.64
CA THR A 206 -1.31 18.09 15.83
C THR A 206 -0.90 18.43 14.40
N PHE A 207 -1.47 17.74 13.43
CA PHE A 207 -1.19 18.04 12.04
C PHE A 207 -1.84 19.34 11.59
N THR A 208 -1.05 20.19 10.93
CA THR A 208 -1.47 21.48 10.38
C THR A 208 -1.08 21.54 8.90
N ASN A 209 -1.14 22.71 8.26
CA ASN A 209 -0.55 22.87 6.92
C ASN A 209 0.98 22.98 6.96
N TYR A 210 1.56 23.20 8.14
CA TYR A 210 3.01 23.39 8.36
C TYR A 210 3.68 22.21 9.08
N ILE A 211 2.88 21.32 9.68
CA ILE A 211 3.35 20.13 10.41
C ILE A 211 2.56 18.92 9.90
N ARG A 212 3.20 18.05 9.12
CA ARG A 212 2.61 16.82 8.57
C ARG A 212 3.69 15.77 8.35
N PRO A 213 3.36 14.47 8.44
CA PRO A 213 4.35 13.44 8.22
C PRO A 213 4.67 13.27 6.73
N VAL A 214 5.87 12.86 6.40
CA VAL A 214 6.24 12.39 5.05
C VAL A 214 5.86 10.91 4.89
N CYS A 215 5.58 10.46 3.66
CA CYS A 215 5.48 9.02 3.42
C CYS A 215 6.89 8.42 3.31
N LEU A 216 7.08 7.19 3.75
CA LEU A 216 8.35 6.47 3.63
C LEU A 216 8.34 5.57 2.40
N ALA A 217 9.49 5.43 1.73
CA ALA A 217 9.62 4.47 0.64
C ALA A 217 9.42 3.04 1.17
N ALA A 218 8.47 2.31 0.59
CA ALA A 218 8.24 0.92 0.92
C ALA A 218 9.39 0.02 0.43
N GLN A 219 9.58 -1.13 1.07
CA GLN A 219 10.44 -2.20 0.60
C GLN A 219 10.06 -2.57 -0.84
N GLY A 220 11.07 -2.71 -1.70
CA GLY A 220 10.87 -2.93 -3.14
C GLY A 220 10.71 -1.66 -3.98
N SER A 221 10.74 -0.46 -3.37
CA SER A 221 10.78 0.79 -4.13
C SER A 221 12.05 0.90 -4.98
N SER A 222 11.91 1.34 -6.24
CA SER A 222 12.99 1.51 -7.20
C SER A 222 13.19 2.99 -7.55
N PHE A 223 14.41 3.48 -7.39
CA PHE A 223 14.81 4.86 -7.72
C PHE A 223 15.94 4.80 -8.77
N TYR A 224 15.60 4.91 -10.05
CA TYR A 224 16.57 4.86 -11.14
C TYR A 224 17.34 6.17 -11.26
N ALA A 225 18.54 6.09 -11.84
CA ALA A 225 19.38 7.25 -12.11
C ALA A 225 18.58 8.34 -12.85
N GLY A 226 18.76 9.60 -12.43
CA GLY A 226 18.02 10.75 -12.97
C GLY A 226 16.69 11.04 -12.28
N THR A 227 16.19 10.18 -11.39
CA THR A 227 14.97 10.46 -10.63
C THR A 227 15.13 11.76 -9.83
N THR A 228 14.31 12.77 -10.13
CA THR A 228 14.36 14.06 -9.42
C THR A 228 13.93 13.89 -7.97
N SER A 229 14.82 14.27 -7.06
CA SER A 229 14.60 14.23 -5.62
C SER A 229 14.95 15.57 -5.00
N TRP A 230 14.49 15.79 -3.77
CA TRP A 230 14.62 17.06 -3.06
C TRP A 230 15.27 16.82 -1.71
N VAL A 231 16.20 17.70 -1.37
CA VAL A 231 16.85 17.75 -0.06
C VAL A 231 16.54 19.08 0.59
N THR A 232 16.27 19.03 1.89
CA THR A 232 15.91 20.21 2.67
C THR A 232 16.60 20.22 4.01
N GLY A 233 17.06 21.39 4.44
CA GLY A 233 17.69 21.56 5.74
C GLY A 233 18.30 22.94 5.98
N TRP A 234 18.97 23.06 7.11
CA TRP A 234 19.66 24.27 7.54
C TRP A 234 21.17 24.04 7.61
N GLY A 235 21.68 23.10 6.82
CA GLY A 235 23.10 22.86 6.67
C GLY A 235 23.81 23.98 5.90
N THR A 236 25.12 24.04 6.05
CA THR A 236 25.96 25.08 5.48
C THR A 236 25.84 25.14 3.96
N LEU A 237 25.72 26.32 3.37
CA LEU A 237 25.56 26.46 1.91
C LEU A 237 26.82 26.08 1.10
N ASN A 238 27.97 26.04 1.77
CA ASN A 238 29.26 25.67 1.22
C ASN A 238 30.04 24.93 2.32
N SER A 239 30.98 24.06 1.94
CA SER A 239 31.83 23.33 2.90
C SER A 239 32.53 24.30 3.86
N GLY A 240 32.34 24.08 5.17
CA GLY A 240 32.91 24.94 6.22
C GLY A 240 32.28 26.34 6.35
N GLY A 241 31.17 26.62 5.64
CA GLY A 241 30.44 27.88 5.72
C GLY A 241 29.61 28.06 7.00
N SER A 242 28.85 29.15 7.07
CA SER A 242 27.87 29.37 8.15
C SER A 242 26.54 28.67 7.85
N LEU A 243 25.84 28.23 8.90
CA LEU A 243 24.48 27.68 8.77
C LEU A 243 23.51 28.78 8.31
N PRO A 244 22.70 28.54 7.26
CA PRO A 244 21.67 29.47 6.83
C PRO A 244 20.59 29.61 7.92
N GLN A 245 20.03 30.80 8.02
CA GLN A 245 18.94 31.07 8.94
C GLN A 245 17.62 30.48 8.45
N ILE A 246 17.31 30.66 7.16
CA ILE A 246 16.08 30.19 6.52
C ILE A 246 16.30 28.76 6.00
N LEU A 247 15.28 27.91 6.12
CA LEU A 247 15.28 26.55 5.58
C LEU A 247 15.60 26.60 4.08
N GLN A 248 16.51 25.75 3.62
CA GLN A 248 16.87 25.66 2.21
C GLN A 248 16.21 24.46 1.54
N GLU A 249 15.99 24.55 0.23
CA GLU A 249 15.54 23.45 -0.61
C GLU A 249 16.36 23.35 -1.90
N VAL A 250 16.72 22.13 -2.30
CA VAL A 250 17.45 21.88 -3.54
C VAL A 250 16.99 20.59 -4.21
N ASP A 251 16.82 20.61 -5.54
CA ASP A 251 16.67 19.39 -6.33
C ASP A 251 18.01 18.76 -6.67
N VAL A 252 18.06 17.44 -6.55
CA VAL A 252 19.17 16.61 -6.97
C VAL A 252 18.63 15.36 -7.67
N PRO A 253 19.23 14.92 -8.80
CA PRO A 253 18.87 13.65 -9.39
C PRO A 253 19.48 12.50 -8.58
N ILE A 254 18.78 11.37 -8.52
CA ILE A 254 19.36 10.12 -8.01
C ILE A 254 20.53 9.71 -8.90
N VAL A 255 21.62 9.31 -8.26
CA VAL A 255 22.77 8.66 -8.89
C VAL A 255 22.68 7.18 -8.53
N GLY A 256 22.78 6.30 -9.53
CA GLY A 256 22.72 4.87 -9.28
C GLY A 256 23.93 4.37 -8.47
N ASN A 257 23.74 3.28 -7.74
CA ASN A 257 24.74 2.78 -6.79
C ASN A 257 26.03 2.32 -7.47
N ARG A 258 26.00 1.90 -8.74
CA ARG A 258 27.20 1.50 -9.48
C ARG A 258 28.03 2.72 -9.84
N GLN A 259 27.41 3.77 -10.39
CA GLN A 259 28.11 5.04 -10.61
C GLN A 259 28.64 5.61 -9.30
N CYS A 260 27.82 5.63 -8.25
CA CYS A 260 28.26 6.13 -6.94
C CYS A 260 29.44 5.31 -6.35
N ASN A 261 29.46 3.99 -6.55
CA ASN A 261 30.63 3.16 -6.20
C ASN A 261 31.87 3.50 -7.05
N CYS A 262 31.70 3.82 -8.34
CA CYS A 262 32.83 4.25 -9.16
C CYS A 262 33.40 5.59 -8.70
N ASP A 263 32.52 6.48 -8.27
CA ASP A 263 32.86 7.81 -7.77
C ASP A 263 33.59 7.74 -6.41
N TYR A 264 33.08 6.95 -5.47
CA TYR A 264 33.63 6.82 -4.10
C TYR A 264 34.70 5.73 -3.94
N GLY A 265 34.89 4.87 -4.94
CA GLY A 265 35.72 3.67 -4.85
C GLY A 265 34.89 2.44 -4.51
N VAL A 266 35.08 1.37 -5.30
CA VAL A 266 34.26 0.16 -5.26
C VAL A 266 34.30 -0.50 -3.89
N GLY A 267 33.10 -0.75 -3.34
CA GLY A 267 32.91 -1.35 -2.02
C GLY A 267 32.60 -0.34 -0.93
N SER A 268 32.69 0.96 -1.22
CA SER A 268 32.36 2.03 -0.28
C SER A 268 30.85 2.30 -0.17
N ILE A 269 30.07 1.98 -1.22
CA ILE A 269 28.62 2.21 -1.25
C ILE A 269 27.89 0.88 -1.23
N THR A 270 27.07 0.66 -0.18
CA THR A 270 26.31 -0.58 0.05
C THR A 270 24.88 -0.48 -0.52
N ASP A 271 24.14 -1.60 -0.55
CA ASP A 271 22.72 -1.61 -0.97
C ASP A 271 21.79 -0.87 0.01
N ASN A 272 22.28 -0.64 1.23
CA ASN A 272 21.64 0.16 2.27
C ASN A 272 21.77 1.66 2.02
N MET A 273 22.51 2.07 0.99
CA MET A 273 22.75 3.47 0.64
C MET A 273 22.09 3.82 -0.70
N ILE A 274 21.74 5.09 -0.86
CA ILE A 274 21.28 5.71 -2.11
C ILE A 274 22.05 7.01 -2.30
N CYS A 275 22.45 7.32 -3.53
CA CYS A 275 23.20 8.53 -3.83
C CYS A 275 22.35 9.52 -4.62
N ALA A 276 22.58 10.82 -4.42
CA ALA A 276 21.92 11.88 -5.17
C ALA A 276 22.82 13.10 -5.31
N GLY A 277 22.84 13.68 -6.50
CA GLY A 277 23.69 14.82 -6.80
C GLY A 277 23.94 14.97 -8.30
N LEU A 278 24.50 16.11 -8.68
CA LEU A 278 24.95 16.34 -10.06
C LEU A 278 26.40 15.90 -10.21
N SER A 279 26.74 15.25 -11.33
CA SER A 279 28.14 14.91 -11.64
C SER A 279 29.03 16.14 -11.73
N ALA A 280 28.50 17.26 -12.22
CA ALA A 280 29.20 18.55 -12.24
C ALA A 280 29.38 19.18 -10.84
N GLY A 281 28.76 18.63 -9.80
CA GLY A 281 28.67 19.24 -8.48
C GLY A 281 27.70 20.43 -8.46
N GLY A 282 27.91 21.35 -7.52
CA GLY A 282 27.14 22.60 -7.39
C GLY A 282 25.77 22.50 -6.71
N LYS A 283 25.18 21.30 -6.56
CA LYS A 283 23.97 21.05 -5.75
C LYS A 283 24.15 19.79 -4.91
N ASP A 284 23.98 19.92 -3.59
CA ASP A 284 24.14 18.81 -2.64
C ASP A 284 23.56 19.16 -1.27
N SER A 285 23.44 18.16 -0.39
CA SER A 285 23.37 18.33 1.06
C SER A 285 24.74 18.72 1.63
N CYS A 286 24.77 19.33 2.82
CA CYS A 286 26.02 19.72 3.45
C CYS A 286 25.98 19.60 4.99
N GLN A 287 27.02 20.08 5.68
CA GLN A 287 27.13 19.96 7.13
C GLN A 287 25.96 20.64 7.83
N GLY A 288 25.21 19.89 8.64
CA GLY A 288 23.99 20.35 9.32
C GLY A 288 22.70 19.85 8.67
N ASP A 289 22.74 19.37 7.41
CA ASP A 289 21.60 18.70 6.78
C ASP A 289 21.48 17.23 7.20
N SER A 290 22.54 16.67 7.81
CA SER A 290 22.60 15.32 8.39
C SER A 290 21.31 14.90 9.08
N GLY A 291 20.78 13.73 8.73
CA GLY A 291 19.50 13.23 9.24
C GLY A 291 18.27 13.82 8.56
N GLY A 292 18.41 14.88 7.77
CA GLY A 292 17.35 15.46 6.96
C GLY A 292 16.86 14.52 5.85
N PRO A 293 15.69 14.81 5.26
CA PRO A 293 15.07 13.92 4.28
C PRO A 293 15.56 14.16 2.85
N LEU A 294 15.74 13.06 2.11
CA LEU A 294 15.74 13.04 0.64
C LEU A 294 14.38 12.53 0.17
N VAL A 295 13.62 13.35 -0.54
CA VAL A 295 12.23 13.04 -0.94
C VAL A 295 12.01 13.13 -2.44
N SER A 296 11.28 12.17 -2.99
CA SER A 296 10.87 12.14 -4.40
C SER A 296 9.34 12.21 -4.48
N LYS A 297 8.81 12.91 -5.49
CA LYS A 297 7.36 13.05 -5.68
C LYS A 297 6.85 12.00 -6.67
N GLN A 298 5.83 11.23 -6.30
CA GLN A 298 5.13 10.33 -7.22
C GLN A 298 3.61 10.53 -7.08
N GLY A 299 2.97 10.90 -8.19
CA GLY A 299 1.57 11.35 -8.16
C GLY A 299 1.39 12.56 -7.24
N THR A 300 0.52 12.44 -6.25
CA THR A 300 0.21 13.49 -5.27
C THR A 300 1.00 13.38 -3.97
N ARG A 301 1.87 12.37 -3.82
CA ARG A 301 2.56 12.06 -2.57
C ARG A 301 4.06 12.32 -2.69
N TRP A 302 4.62 12.89 -1.63
CA TRP A 302 6.06 12.97 -1.37
C TRP A 302 6.49 11.77 -0.56
N ILE A 303 7.53 11.08 -1.05
CA ILE A 303 8.01 9.81 -0.53
C ILE A 303 9.49 9.98 -0.19
N GLN A 304 9.86 9.75 1.07
CA GLN A 304 11.24 9.81 1.52
C GLN A 304 12.00 8.56 1.08
N SER A 305 12.95 8.76 0.16
CA SER A 305 13.81 7.73 -0.41
C SER A 305 15.11 7.58 0.38
N GLY A 306 15.57 8.65 1.02
CA GLY A 306 16.82 8.69 1.76
C GLY A 306 16.80 9.52 3.04
N VAL A 307 17.82 9.31 3.88
CA VAL A 307 18.18 10.13 5.04
C VAL A 307 19.61 10.62 4.83
N VAL A 308 19.86 11.94 4.90
CA VAL A 308 21.20 12.53 4.68
C VAL A 308 22.22 11.89 5.63
N SER A 309 23.30 11.31 5.09
CA SER A 309 24.29 10.57 5.86
C SER A 309 25.69 11.20 5.74
N PHE A 310 26.33 11.11 4.58
CA PHE A 310 27.70 11.61 4.38
C PHE A 310 27.97 12.06 2.94
N GLY A 311 29.14 12.66 2.72
CA GLY A 311 29.65 13.01 1.39
C GLY A 311 31.09 13.53 1.45
N ASN A 312 31.77 13.56 0.30
CA ASN A 312 33.11 14.15 0.19
C ASN A 312 33.01 15.66 -0.09
N GLY A 313 33.13 16.47 0.97
CA GLY A 313 32.89 17.91 0.88
C GLY A 313 31.40 18.20 0.72
N CYS A 314 31.05 19.32 0.09
CA CYS A 314 29.67 19.65 -0.26
C CYS A 314 29.62 20.07 -1.72
N ALA A 315 28.78 19.39 -2.50
CA ALA A 315 28.58 19.70 -3.92
C ALA A 315 29.86 19.61 -4.75
N MET A 316 30.77 18.71 -4.37
CA MET A 316 32.01 18.45 -5.11
C MET A 316 31.70 17.67 -6.40
N ALA A 317 32.36 18.03 -7.50
CA ALA A 317 32.19 17.33 -8.76
C ALA A 317 32.54 15.84 -8.63
N ASN A 318 31.69 15.00 -9.21
CA ASN A 318 31.75 13.53 -9.18
C ASN A 318 31.64 12.89 -7.79
N PHE A 319 31.30 13.63 -6.74
CA PHE A 319 31.04 13.04 -5.41
C PHE A 319 29.63 13.41 -4.97
N PRO A 320 28.60 12.67 -5.44
CA PRO A 320 27.23 12.93 -5.01
C PRO A 320 27.07 12.68 -3.50
N GLY A 321 26.11 13.35 -2.87
CA GLY A 321 25.76 13.05 -1.48
C GLY A 321 25.27 11.62 -1.32
N VAL A 322 25.58 11.01 -0.18
CA VAL A 322 25.19 9.63 0.18
C VAL A 322 24.17 9.65 1.32
N TYR A 323 23.12 8.88 1.14
CA TYR A 323 21.96 8.84 2.02
C TYR A 323 21.67 7.39 2.44
N SER A 324 21.19 7.17 3.66
CA SER A 324 20.64 5.86 4.06
C SER A 324 19.35 5.59 3.29
N ARG A 325 19.26 4.44 2.62
CA ARG A 325 18.13 4.05 1.75
C ARG A 325 16.93 3.57 2.57
N VAL A 326 15.94 4.43 2.73
CA VAL A 326 14.75 4.20 3.58
C VAL A 326 14.03 2.88 3.26
N SER A 327 13.95 2.48 1.99
CA SER A 327 13.24 1.25 1.58
C SER A 327 13.84 -0.05 2.13
N GLN A 328 15.12 -0.06 2.53
CA GLN A 328 15.75 -1.23 3.18
C GLN A 328 15.37 -1.36 4.65
N TYR A 329 14.81 -0.31 5.25
CA TYR A 329 14.60 -0.23 6.68
C TYR A 329 13.14 -0.33 7.12
N GLN A 330 12.19 -0.55 6.19
CA GLN A 330 10.76 -0.67 6.51
C GLN A 330 10.50 -1.66 7.65
N THR A 331 11.10 -2.85 7.60
CA THR A 331 10.91 -3.89 8.63
C THR A 331 11.39 -3.43 10.00
N TRP A 332 12.57 -2.79 10.05
CA TRP A 332 13.11 -2.25 11.30
C TRP A 332 12.21 -1.13 11.85
N ILE A 333 11.81 -0.15 11.02
CA ILE A 333 10.95 0.97 11.44
C ILE A 333 9.63 0.45 12.02
N ASN A 334 8.98 -0.50 11.33
CA ASN A 334 7.73 -1.10 11.80
C ASN A 334 7.90 -1.88 13.11
N SER A 335 9.08 -2.48 13.34
CA SER A 335 9.37 -3.21 14.58
C SER A 335 9.50 -2.28 15.80
N GLN A 336 9.92 -1.02 15.60
CA GLN A 336 10.12 -0.04 16.67
C GLN A 336 8.86 0.76 17.01
N ILE A 337 8.00 0.98 16.01
CA ILE A 337 6.79 1.79 16.15
C ILE A 337 5.58 0.86 16.25
N THR A 338 5.02 0.67 17.45
CA THR A 338 3.91 -0.28 17.66
C THR A 338 2.51 0.35 17.55
N SER A 339 2.42 1.68 17.48
CA SER A 339 1.17 2.43 17.37
C SER A 339 1.28 3.55 16.34
N ALA A 340 0.20 3.78 15.58
CA ALA A 340 0.14 4.80 14.51
C ALA A 340 1.31 4.67 13.51
N GLN A 341 1.41 3.49 12.88
CA GLN A 341 2.47 3.17 11.92
C GLN A 341 2.65 4.27 10.85
N PRO A 342 3.89 4.57 10.43
CA PRO A 342 4.16 5.45 9.30
C PRO A 342 3.48 4.96 8.02
N GLY A 343 3.19 5.88 7.10
CA GLY A 343 2.69 5.52 5.77
C GLY A 343 3.83 5.10 4.85
N PHE A 344 3.86 3.83 4.43
CA PHE A 344 4.80 3.34 3.43
C PHE A 344 4.14 3.29 2.05
N ILE A 345 4.80 3.86 1.04
CA ILE A 345 4.34 3.86 -0.36
C ILE A 345 5.45 3.33 -1.25
N THR A 346 5.11 2.42 -2.16
CA THR A 346 6.03 1.93 -3.19
C THR A 346 6.27 3.04 -4.20
N PHE A 347 7.53 3.45 -4.35
CA PHE A 347 7.96 4.30 -5.45
C PHE A 347 8.47 3.40 -6.58
N SER A 348 7.90 3.53 -7.78
CA SER A 348 8.37 2.81 -8.97
C SER A 348 8.96 3.76 -10.00
N SER A 349 10.22 3.55 -10.37
CA SER A 349 10.85 4.26 -11.47
C SER A 349 10.43 3.67 -12.83
N ASN A 350 10.22 4.53 -13.81
CA ASN A 350 9.87 4.15 -15.17
C ASN A 350 11.12 4.10 -16.05
N GLY A 351 11.08 3.27 -17.10
CA GLY A 351 12.16 3.15 -18.08
C GLY A 351 13.19 2.08 -17.72
N THR A 352 14.37 2.17 -18.33
CA THR A 352 15.49 1.26 -18.09
C THR A 352 16.45 1.87 -17.09
N ASP A 353 16.93 1.06 -16.14
CA ASP A 353 17.96 1.48 -15.20
C ASP A 353 19.31 1.61 -15.92
N SER A 354 19.68 2.84 -16.28
CA SER A 354 20.94 3.13 -16.95
C SER A 354 22.16 2.85 -16.08
N ASP A 355 22.00 2.76 -14.76
CA ASP A 355 23.13 2.46 -13.87
C ASP A 355 23.67 1.04 -14.09
N LEU A 356 22.83 0.11 -14.57
CA LEU A 356 23.24 -1.27 -14.84
C LEU A 356 24.34 -1.39 -15.91
N SER A 357 24.48 -0.41 -16.80
CA SER A 357 25.56 -0.38 -17.80
C SER A 357 26.84 0.29 -17.30
N VAL A 358 26.82 0.89 -16.10
CA VAL A 358 27.99 1.55 -15.52
C VAL A 358 29.05 0.53 -15.13
N THR A 359 30.29 0.83 -15.51
CA THR A 359 31.46 -0.01 -15.26
C THR A 359 32.66 0.86 -14.84
N CYS A 360 33.45 0.35 -13.92
CA CYS A 360 34.76 0.90 -13.54
C CYS A 360 35.63 -0.21 -12.96
N THR A 361 36.92 0.05 -12.80
CA THR A 361 37.90 -0.91 -12.27
C THR A 361 37.43 -1.45 -10.91
N ALA A 362 37.51 -2.76 -10.71
CA ALA A 362 37.08 -3.49 -9.52
C ALA A 362 35.55 -3.68 -9.31
N LEU A 363 34.66 -3.08 -10.11
CA LEU A 363 33.25 -3.48 -10.07
C LEU A 363 33.08 -4.86 -10.74
N PRO A 364 32.37 -5.81 -10.12
CA PRO A 364 31.99 -7.03 -10.82
C PRO A 364 31.16 -6.67 -12.05
N SER A 365 31.52 -7.25 -13.20
CA SER A 365 30.70 -7.12 -14.39
C SER A 365 29.32 -7.70 -14.06
N VAL A 366 28.26 -6.92 -14.31
CA VAL A 366 26.94 -7.55 -14.40
C VAL A 366 27.10 -8.49 -15.58
N ARG A 367 26.95 -9.80 -15.33
CA ARG A 367 26.71 -10.72 -16.43
C ARG A 367 25.34 -10.32 -16.99
N ILE A 368 25.35 -9.39 -17.94
CA ILE A 368 24.29 -9.32 -18.92
C ILE A 368 24.47 -10.62 -19.68
N THR A 369 23.91 -11.72 -19.15
CA THR A 369 23.55 -12.84 -19.99
C THR A 369 22.86 -12.20 -21.18
N THR A 370 23.41 -12.41 -22.38
CA THR A 370 22.74 -12.15 -23.64
C THR A 370 21.47 -12.99 -23.66
N ILE A 371 20.47 -12.51 -22.92
CA ILE A 371 19.08 -12.80 -23.19
C ILE A 371 18.83 -12.04 -24.49
N PRO A 372 18.33 -12.71 -25.55
CA PRO A 372 17.93 -12.05 -26.78
C PRO A 372 17.04 -10.84 -26.46
N PRO A 373 17.03 -9.79 -27.30
CA PRO A 373 16.66 -8.41 -26.96
C PRO A 373 15.49 -8.38 -25.97
N THR A 374 15.80 -8.03 -24.73
CA THR A 374 14.79 -7.85 -23.70
C THR A 374 14.10 -6.54 -24.03
N THR A 375 12.97 -6.66 -24.71
CA THR A 375 11.85 -5.74 -24.56
C THR A 375 11.75 -5.32 -23.10
N THR A 376 11.51 -4.03 -22.84
CA THR A 376 11.02 -3.51 -21.55
C THR A 376 10.24 -4.61 -20.85
N PRO A 377 10.58 -5.07 -19.61
CA PRO A 377 9.82 -6.13 -18.98
C PRO A 377 8.37 -5.70 -19.05
N ALA A 378 7.60 -6.44 -19.85
CA ALA A 378 6.23 -6.06 -20.14
C ALA A 378 5.57 -5.82 -18.78
N PRO A 379 4.80 -4.74 -18.61
CA PRO A 379 4.13 -4.47 -17.34
C PRO A 379 3.46 -5.78 -16.91
N VAL A 380 3.62 -6.18 -15.65
CA VAL A 380 3.03 -7.44 -15.18
C VAL A 380 1.53 -7.31 -15.38
N VAL A 381 1.02 -8.08 -16.35
CA VAL A 381 -0.40 -8.12 -16.68
C VAL A 381 -1.08 -9.21 -15.88
N CYS A 382 -2.35 -9.03 -15.59
CA CYS A 382 -3.17 -10.05 -14.96
C CYS A 382 -4.03 -10.80 -15.98
N GLY A 383 -4.52 -11.98 -15.56
CA GLY A 383 -5.56 -12.71 -16.29
C GLY A 383 -5.11 -13.35 -17.60
N SER A 384 -3.81 -13.40 -17.86
CA SER A 384 -3.21 -14.04 -19.04
C SER A 384 -2.94 -15.52 -18.75
N ALA A 385 -3.80 -16.42 -19.22
CA ALA A 385 -3.51 -17.84 -19.27
C ALA A 385 -3.02 -18.26 -20.67
N SER A 386 -2.02 -19.14 -20.74
CA SER A 386 -1.44 -19.56 -22.03
C SER A 386 -2.51 -20.19 -22.93
N ALA A 387 -2.62 -19.69 -24.16
CA ALA A 387 -3.56 -20.21 -25.17
C ALA A 387 -3.25 -21.67 -25.55
N SER A 388 -1.98 -22.10 -25.49
CA SER A 388 -1.57 -23.48 -25.80
C SER A 388 -1.96 -24.51 -24.72
N LEU A 389 -2.16 -24.06 -23.48
CA LEU A 389 -2.66 -24.89 -22.38
C LEU A 389 -4.18 -24.83 -22.26
N ASN A 390 -4.83 -23.87 -22.93
CA ASN A 390 -6.28 -23.67 -22.98
C ASN A 390 -6.97 -24.32 -24.20
N SER A 391 -6.27 -25.10 -25.03
CA SER A 391 -6.88 -25.76 -26.19
C SER A 391 -7.72 -26.97 -25.79
N ARG A 392 -8.97 -26.73 -25.40
CA ARG A 392 -9.97 -27.80 -25.33
C ARG A 392 -10.35 -28.24 -26.74
N ILE A 393 -9.72 -29.32 -27.21
CA ILE A 393 -10.33 -30.22 -28.19
C ILE A 393 -11.43 -30.99 -27.44
N GLY A 394 -12.69 -30.75 -27.82
CA GLY A 394 -13.91 -31.52 -27.52
C GLY A 394 -13.97 -32.36 -26.22
N GLY A 395 -14.78 -31.89 -25.25
CA GLY A 395 -15.57 -32.72 -24.33
C GLY A 395 -14.82 -33.72 -23.42
N GLY A 396 -14.80 -33.43 -22.11
CA GLY A 396 -14.93 -34.51 -21.11
C GLY A 396 -13.81 -34.79 -20.10
N SER A 397 -12.93 -33.85 -19.73
CA SER A 397 -12.13 -34.01 -18.49
C SER A 397 -12.52 -33.00 -17.41
N SER A 398 -12.82 -33.50 -16.22
CA SER A 398 -13.05 -32.75 -14.96
C SER A 398 -11.76 -32.46 -14.18
N LEU A 399 -10.64 -33.05 -14.63
CA LEU A 399 -9.30 -32.86 -14.08
C LEU A 399 -8.60 -31.72 -14.82
N ALA A 400 -8.08 -30.75 -14.07
CA ALA A 400 -7.24 -29.71 -14.65
C ALA A 400 -5.88 -30.28 -15.07
N THR A 401 -5.26 -29.68 -16.08
CA THR A 401 -3.86 -29.93 -16.45
C THR A 401 -2.94 -28.89 -15.81
N ALA A 402 -1.65 -29.21 -15.64
CA ALA A 402 -0.68 -28.29 -15.06
C ALA A 402 -0.63 -26.99 -15.87
N GLY A 403 -0.79 -25.84 -15.19
CA GLY A 403 -0.71 -24.51 -15.82
C GLY A 403 -1.98 -24.06 -16.52
N LEU A 404 -3.06 -24.85 -16.50
CA LEU A 404 -4.37 -24.41 -16.99
C LEU A 404 -4.91 -23.23 -16.16
N TRP A 405 -4.71 -23.29 -14.83
CA TRP A 405 -5.13 -22.26 -13.87
C TRP A 405 -3.92 -21.71 -13.09
N PRO A 406 -3.08 -20.86 -13.70
CA PRO A 406 -1.76 -20.48 -13.16
C PRO A 406 -1.81 -19.57 -11.92
N TRP A 407 -2.98 -19.06 -11.55
CA TRP A 407 -3.18 -18.21 -10.39
C TRP A 407 -3.63 -18.99 -9.15
N ILE A 408 -3.96 -20.27 -9.26
CA ILE A 408 -4.50 -21.03 -8.14
C ILE A 408 -3.42 -21.27 -7.08
N ALA A 409 -3.78 -20.98 -5.83
CA ALA A 409 -2.93 -21.16 -4.67
C ALA A 409 -3.49 -22.22 -3.71
N SER A 410 -2.62 -23.09 -3.22
CA SER A 410 -2.91 -24.01 -2.12
C SER A 410 -2.43 -23.36 -0.83
N ILE A 411 -3.36 -22.99 0.06
CA ILE A 411 -3.02 -22.39 1.35
C ILE A 411 -2.95 -23.50 2.37
N GLN A 412 -1.80 -23.61 3.02
CA GLN A 412 -1.50 -24.68 3.95
C GLN A 412 -1.26 -24.17 5.36
N LYS A 413 -1.65 -25.00 6.32
CA LYS A 413 -1.29 -24.86 7.73
C LYS A 413 -0.60 -26.14 8.16
N ASN A 414 0.61 -26.03 8.70
CA ASN A 414 1.42 -27.19 9.13
C ASN A 414 1.60 -28.27 8.03
N GLY A 415 1.76 -27.87 6.78
CA GLY A 415 1.97 -28.79 5.65
C GLY A 415 0.71 -29.48 5.11
N ALA A 416 -0.48 -29.12 5.61
CA ALA A 416 -1.77 -29.65 5.12
C ALA A 416 -2.56 -28.54 4.43
N HIS A 417 -3.18 -28.86 3.29
CA HIS A 417 -4.09 -27.95 2.58
C HIS A 417 -5.33 -27.65 3.43
N VAL A 418 -5.61 -26.36 3.63
CA VAL A 418 -6.77 -25.87 4.39
C VAL A 418 -7.77 -25.19 3.46
N CYS A 419 -7.28 -24.32 2.58
CA CYS A 419 -8.12 -23.53 1.68
C CYS A 419 -7.46 -23.32 0.32
N GLY A 420 -8.31 -23.11 -0.69
CA GLY A 420 -7.91 -22.51 -1.94
C GLY A 420 -7.57 -21.03 -1.76
N GLY A 421 -6.87 -20.49 -2.75
CA GLY A 421 -6.58 -19.08 -2.86
C GLY A 421 -6.23 -18.72 -4.29
N THR A 422 -5.94 -17.45 -4.52
CA THR A 422 -5.60 -16.96 -5.85
C THR A 422 -4.52 -15.90 -5.78
N LEU A 423 -3.49 -16.00 -6.62
CA LEU A 423 -2.48 -14.96 -6.78
C LEU A 423 -3.13 -13.75 -7.47
N VAL A 424 -3.26 -12.63 -6.75
CA VAL A 424 -3.98 -11.42 -7.20
C VAL A 424 -3.05 -10.23 -7.39
N ALA A 425 -1.85 -10.30 -6.81
CA ALA A 425 -0.73 -9.40 -7.08
C ALA A 425 0.56 -10.21 -7.15
N VAL A 426 1.68 -9.57 -7.46
CA VAL A 426 2.96 -10.26 -7.59
C VAL A 426 3.46 -10.89 -6.29
N ASP A 427 2.97 -10.47 -5.12
CA ASP A 427 3.40 -10.94 -3.80
C ASP A 427 2.22 -11.26 -2.87
N SER A 428 1.00 -11.35 -3.39
CA SER A 428 -0.21 -11.42 -2.56
C SER A 428 -1.22 -12.42 -3.08
N VAL A 429 -1.71 -13.28 -2.17
CA VAL A 429 -2.76 -14.27 -2.42
C VAL A 429 -4.04 -13.88 -1.71
N MET A 430 -5.16 -13.95 -2.43
CA MET A 430 -6.49 -13.75 -1.88
C MET A 430 -7.17 -15.08 -1.56
N SER A 431 -7.90 -15.14 -0.45
CA SER A 431 -8.69 -16.30 -0.03
C SER A 431 -9.91 -15.86 0.78
N ASP A 432 -10.67 -16.82 1.28
CA ASP A 432 -11.82 -16.58 2.14
C ASP A 432 -11.36 -16.34 3.58
N ALA A 433 -11.94 -15.36 4.27
CA ALA A 433 -11.54 -15.03 5.63
C ALA A 433 -11.88 -16.13 6.65
N SER A 434 -12.88 -16.97 6.38
CA SER A 434 -13.28 -18.06 7.29
C SER A 434 -12.21 -19.15 7.40
N CYS A 435 -11.23 -19.17 6.49
CA CYS A 435 -10.07 -20.04 6.55
C CYS A 435 -9.15 -19.73 7.74
N PHE A 436 -9.27 -18.54 8.32
CA PHE A 436 -8.35 -18.00 9.32
C PHE A 436 -9.07 -17.76 10.65
N SER A 437 -8.33 -17.87 11.75
CA SER A 437 -8.80 -17.39 13.05
C SER A 437 -8.88 -15.86 13.05
N SER A 438 -9.68 -15.28 13.95
CA SER A 438 -9.82 -13.83 14.11
C SER A 438 -8.49 -13.09 14.34
N GLN A 439 -7.51 -13.78 14.94
CA GLN A 439 -6.11 -13.35 15.00
C GLN A 439 -5.23 -14.46 14.42
N PRO A 440 -4.92 -14.42 13.12
CA PRO A 440 -4.12 -15.45 12.48
C PRO A 440 -2.63 -15.20 12.69
N ASN A 441 -1.89 -16.23 13.13
CA ASN A 441 -0.44 -16.17 13.17
C ASN A 441 0.14 -16.54 11.79
N ALA A 442 0.63 -15.55 11.05
CA ALA A 442 1.13 -15.71 9.68
C ALA A 442 2.22 -16.78 9.54
N SER A 443 3.10 -16.96 10.53
CA SER A 443 4.22 -17.91 10.44
C SER A 443 3.79 -19.39 10.42
N GLN A 444 2.54 -19.69 10.76
CA GLN A 444 1.97 -21.04 10.68
C GLN A 444 1.48 -21.40 9.26
N TRP A 445 1.45 -20.43 8.36
CA TRP A 445 0.85 -20.56 7.04
C TRP A 445 1.91 -20.53 5.94
N THR A 446 1.72 -21.41 4.97
CA THR A 446 2.48 -21.43 3.73
C THR A 446 1.52 -21.41 2.54
N VAL A 447 1.99 -20.84 1.44
CA VAL A 447 1.28 -20.78 0.18
C VAL A 447 2.07 -21.57 -0.84
N ILE A 448 1.39 -22.45 -1.59
CA ILE A 448 1.98 -23.19 -2.70
C ILE A 448 1.29 -22.81 -4.00
N LEU A 449 2.08 -22.30 -4.96
CA LEU A 449 1.67 -21.91 -6.31
C LEU A 449 2.18 -22.92 -7.33
N GLY A 450 1.56 -23.00 -8.52
CA GLY A 450 2.01 -23.90 -9.61
C GLY A 450 1.79 -25.39 -9.33
N ARG A 451 1.08 -25.73 -8.25
CA ARG A 451 0.74 -27.10 -7.86
C ARG A 451 -0.38 -27.65 -8.73
N LEU A 452 -0.30 -28.95 -9.06
CA LEU A 452 -1.39 -29.69 -9.71
C LEU A 452 -1.97 -30.75 -8.77
N LYS A 453 -1.12 -31.53 -8.11
CA LYS A 453 -1.49 -32.64 -7.21
C LYS A 453 -1.24 -32.26 -5.76
N GLN A 454 -2.19 -32.52 -4.85
CA GLN A 454 -1.90 -32.33 -3.41
C GLN A 454 -0.95 -33.41 -2.88
N ASN A 455 -0.99 -34.61 -3.45
CA ASN A 455 -0.09 -35.71 -3.13
C ASN A 455 0.82 -36.05 -4.32
N GLY A 456 2.11 -36.29 -4.06
CA GLY A 456 3.10 -36.63 -5.08
C GLY A 456 4.00 -35.46 -5.47
N SER A 457 4.68 -35.59 -6.62
CA SER A 457 5.63 -34.59 -7.12
C SER A 457 4.97 -33.62 -8.11
N ASN A 458 5.25 -32.33 -7.96
CA ASN A 458 4.87 -31.29 -8.92
C ASN A 458 6.13 -30.54 -9.37
N PRO A 459 6.50 -30.55 -10.67
CA PRO A 459 7.76 -29.96 -11.13
C PRO A 459 7.79 -28.42 -11.13
N ASN A 460 6.61 -27.78 -11.10
CA ASN A 460 6.47 -26.33 -11.22
C ASN A 460 6.00 -25.65 -9.92
N GLU A 461 5.93 -26.39 -8.81
CA GLU A 461 5.40 -25.82 -7.57
C GLU A 461 6.43 -24.95 -6.85
N VAL A 462 5.96 -23.86 -6.26
CA VAL A 462 6.77 -22.96 -5.44
C VAL A 462 6.09 -22.78 -4.10
N THR A 463 6.81 -23.09 -3.03
CA THR A 463 6.35 -22.90 -1.65
C THR A 463 6.89 -21.58 -1.10
N LEU A 464 5.99 -20.76 -0.57
CA LEU A 464 6.28 -19.42 -0.06
C LEU A 464 5.73 -19.27 1.36
N ASN A 465 6.54 -18.67 2.23
CA ASN A 465 6.11 -18.33 3.59
C ASN A 465 5.16 -17.13 3.57
N VAL A 466 4.23 -17.09 4.52
CA VAL A 466 3.32 -15.96 4.70
C VAL A 466 3.87 -15.07 5.81
N ILE A 467 4.00 -13.77 5.52
CA ILE A 467 4.52 -12.79 6.48
C ILE A 467 3.42 -11.95 7.12
N ASN A 468 2.26 -11.82 6.48
CA ASN A 468 1.12 -11.10 7.01
C ASN A 468 -0.19 -11.65 6.44
N ILE A 469 -1.27 -11.61 7.23
CA ILE A 469 -2.63 -11.98 6.83
C ILE A 469 -3.55 -10.85 7.25
N THR A 470 -4.16 -10.18 6.27
CA THR A 470 -5.10 -9.07 6.50
C THR A 470 -6.48 -9.51 6.05
N MET A 471 -7.50 -9.38 6.91
CA MET A 471 -8.88 -9.76 6.59
C MET A 471 -9.76 -8.53 6.42
N SER A 472 -10.72 -8.59 5.50
CA SER A 472 -11.76 -7.58 5.40
C SER A 472 -12.69 -7.66 6.62
N ASN A 473 -13.31 -6.54 6.95
CA ASN A 473 -14.23 -6.42 8.09
C ASN A 473 -15.59 -5.85 7.64
N LEU A 474 -16.11 -6.38 6.53
CA LEU A 474 -17.44 -6.06 6.03
C LEU A 474 -18.48 -6.99 6.67
N THR A 475 -19.75 -6.61 6.63
CA THR A 475 -20.83 -7.46 7.13
C THR A 475 -21.07 -8.64 6.18
N GLY A 476 -21.04 -9.87 6.69
CA GLY A 476 -21.29 -11.08 5.89
C GLY A 476 -20.00 -11.83 5.54
N ASN A 477 -19.95 -12.36 4.32
CA ASN A 477 -18.78 -13.07 3.80
C ASN A 477 -17.60 -12.09 3.64
N ASN A 478 -16.40 -12.52 4.02
CA ASN A 478 -15.20 -11.68 4.03
C ASN A 478 -14.04 -12.37 3.31
N VAL A 479 -13.07 -11.58 2.85
CA VAL A 479 -11.88 -12.07 2.16
C VAL A 479 -10.63 -11.79 2.98
N ALA A 480 -9.59 -12.58 2.75
CA ALA A 480 -8.27 -12.42 3.35
C ALA A 480 -7.21 -12.23 2.27
N ILE A 481 -6.25 -11.35 2.54
CA ILE A 481 -5.04 -11.16 1.74
C ILE A 481 -3.84 -11.67 2.54
N LEU A 482 -3.14 -12.65 1.98
CA LEU A 482 -1.91 -13.23 2.50
C LEU A 482 -0.74 -12.60 1.75
N ARG A 483 0.12 -11.88 2.46
CA ARG A 483 1.36 -11.31 1.90
C ARG A 483 2.47 -12.35 1.98
N LEU A 484 3.10 -12.62 0.84
CA LEU A 484 4.16 -13.61 0.68
C LEU A 484 5.51 -13.02 1.09
N ALA A 485 6.39 -13.86 1.64
CA ALA A 485 7.74 -13.47 2.05
C ALA A 485 8.64 -13.03 0.86
N SER A 486 8.34 -13.53 -0.33
CA SER A 486 9.04 -13.20 -1.58
C SER A 486 8.10 -13.32 -2.78
N GLN A 487 8.42 -12.60 -3.85
CA GLN A 487 7.69 -12.68 -5.12
C GLN A 487 8.03 -14.00 -5.85
N PRO A 488 7.04 -14.84 -6.23
CA PRO A 488 7.27 -15.97 -7.12
C PRO A 488 7.77 -15.51 -8.49
N LYS A 489 8.64 -16.31 -9.10
CA LYS A 489 9.00 -16.16 -10.50
C LYS A 489 7.78 -16.48 -11.37
N LEU A 490 7.26 -15.47 -12.08
CA LEU A 490 6.13 -15.67 -12.99
C LEU A 490 6.51 -16.60 -14.15
N SER A 491 5.58 -17.48 -14.52
CA SER A 491 5.76 -18.50 -15.58
C SER A 491 4.39 -18.89 -16.16
N ASN A 492 4.33 -19.81 -17.13
CA ASN A 492 3.04 -20.33 -17.62
C ASN A 492 2.21 -21.07 -16.54
N TYR A 493 2.81 -21.36 -15.38
CA TYR A 493 2.19 -22.08 -14.26
C TYR A 493 1.91 -21.19 -13.06
N ILE A 494 2.49 -19.97 -13.04
CA ILE A 494 2.35 -19.00 -11.96
C ILE A 494 2.15 -17.61 -12.57
N GLN A 495 0.92 -17.12 -12.58
CA GLN A 495 0.54 -15.79 -13.07
C GLN A 495 -0.55 -15.21 -12.18
N PRO A 496 -0.64 -13.88 -12.00
CA PRO A 496 -1.75 -13.28 -11.27
C PRO A 496 -3.03 -13.24 -12.11
N ILE A 497 -4.20 -13.36 -11.47
CA ILE A 497 -5.50 -13.12 -12.10
C ILE A 497 -5.93 -11.65 -11.94
N CYS A 498 -6.77 -11.15 -12.85
CA CYS A 498 -7.37 -9.83 -12.67
C CYS A 498 -8.48 -9.89 -11.61
N LEU A 499 -8.63 -8.83 -10.80
CA LEU A 499 -9.75 -8.68 -9.88
C LEU A 499 -10.84 -7.83 -10.52
N ASP A 500 -12.07 -8.30 -10.56
CA ASP A 500 -13.20 -7.48 -11.01
C ASP A 500 -13.45 -6.30 -10.05
N GLN A 501 -13.42 -5.08 -10.60
CA GLN A 501 -13.59 -3.82 -9.86
C GLN A 501 -15.01 -3.24 -10.00
N GLY A 502 -15.94 -4.02 -10.55
CA GLY A 502 -17.32 -3.60 -10.83
C GLY A 502 -17.48 -2.90 -12.18
N THR A 503 -16.42 -2.85 -12.99
CA THR A 503 -16.44 -2.34 -14.36
C THR A 503 -16.74 -3.44 -15.39
N SER A 504 -16.60 -4.70 -15.02
CA SER A 504 -16.88 -5.83 -15.89
C SER A 504 -18.37 -6.19 -15.85
N ASN A 505 -19.01 -6.22 -17.03
CA ASN A 505 -20.42 -6.60 -17.16
C ASN A 505 -20.55 -8.09 -17.52
N PHE A 506 -20.53 -8.96 -16.51
CA PHE A 506 -20.82 -10.39 -16.69
C PHE A 506 -22.33 -10.62 -16.71
N SER A 507 -22.92 -10.56 -17.91
CA SER A 507 -24.36 -10.78 -18.11
C SER A 507 -24.78 -12.24 -17.91
N THR A 508 -26.07 -12.47 -17.67
CA THR A 508 -26.67 -13.81 -17.62
C THR A 508 -26.26 -14.64 -18.84
N GLY A 509 -25.83 -15.88 -18.60
CA GLY A 509 -25.30 -16.78 -19.62
C GLY A 509 -23.77 -16.78 -19.77
N THR A 510 -23.07 -15.80 -19.17
CA THR A 510 -21.60 -15.76 -19.20
C THR A 510 -21.01 -17.04 -18.59
N LYS A 511 -20.11 -17.71 -19.30
CA LYS A 511 -19.42 -18.90 -18.81
C LYS A 511 -18.35 -18.53 -17.78
N CYS A 512 -18.39 -19.20 -16.64
CA CYS A 512 -17.41 -19.04 -15.57
C CYS A 512 -16.91 -20.41 -15.10
N TRP A 513 -15.77 -20.43 -14.43
CA TRP A 513 -15.10 -21.62 -13.95
C TRP A 513 -14.74 -21.49 -12.49
N VAL A 514 -14.73 -22.62 -11.82
CA VAL A 514 -14.20 -22.82 -10.48
C VAL A 514 -13.07 -23.83 -10.60
N ALA A 515 -11.96 -23.59 -9.92
CA ALA A 515 -10.89 -24.56 -9.80
C ALA A 515 -10.40 -24.66 -8.35
N GLY A 516 -10.15 -25.88 -7.88
CA GLY A 516 -9.78 -26.14 -6.49
C GLY A 516 -9.45 -27.60 -6.21
N TRP A 517 -8.97 -27.88 -4.99
CA TRP A 517 -8.62 -29.22 -4.52
C TRP A 517 -9.64 -29.78 -3.55
N GLY A 518 -10.93 -29.60 -3.86
CA GLY A 518 -12.02 -30.22 -3.13
C GLY A 518 -11.75 -31.69 -2.81
N THR A 519 -11.91 -32.06 -1.53
CA THR A 519 -11.66 -33.41 -1.02
C THR A 519 -12.75 -34.37 -1.51
N GLY A 520 -12.63 -34.93 -2.72
CA GLY A 520 -13.60 -35.93 -3.15
C GLY A 520 -13.60 -36.43 -4.60
N GLN A 521 -12.81 -35.86 -5.51
CA GLN A 521 -12.93 -36.20 -6.94
C GLN A 521 -11.59 -36.51 -7.64
N GLY A 522 -10.43 -36.17 -7.06
CA GLY A 522 -9.11 -36.29 -7.69
C GLY A 522 -8.36 -37.61 -7.49
N GLY A 523 -9.00 -38.67 -7.01
CA GLY A 523 -8.35 -39.96 -6.71
C GLY A 523 -7.29 -39.88 -5.60
N ALA A 524 -6.35 -40.84 -5.55
CA ALA A 524 -5.31 -40.92 -4.53
C ALA A 524 -4.33 -39.73 -4.54
N GLU A 525 -4.08 -39.15 -5.72
CA GLU A 525 -3.18 -38.02 -5.91
C GLU A 525 -3.82 -36.66 -5.59
N GLN A 526 -5.15 -36.61 -5.45
CA GLN A 526 -5.92 -35.37 -5.20
C GLN A 526 -5.53 -34.26 -6.20
N VAL A 527 -5.73 -34.53 -7.48
CA VAL A 527 -5.47 -33.60 -8.60
C VAL A 527 -6.43 -32.39 -8.53
N LEU A 528 -5.96 -31.22 -8.95
CA LEU A 528 -6.77 -30.00 -9.10
C LEU A 528 -7.98 -30.29 -10.00
N GLN A 529 -9.17 -29.95 -9.51
CA GLN A 529 -10.42 -30.10 -10.26
C GLN A 529 -10.84 -28.78 -10.87
N GLU A 530 -11.63 -28.85 -11.94
CA GLU A 530 -12.29 -27.68 -12.51
C GLU A 530 -13.77 -27.96 -12.81
N PHE A 531 -14.60 -26.96 -12.58
CA PHE A 531 -16.04 -27.01 -12.82
C PHE A 531 -16.47 -25.79 -13.61
N GLN A 532 -17.23 -26.02 -14.69
CA GLN A 532 -17.85 -24.95 -15.45
C GLN A 532 -19.23 -24.63 -14.86
N THR A 533 -19.55 -23.34 -14.78
CA THR A 533 -20.87 -22.82 -14.46
C THR A 533 -21.23 -21.67 -15.40
N SER A 534 -22.39 -21.05 -15.21
CA SER A 534 -22.81 -19.87 -15.97
C SER A 534 -23.48 -18.87 -15.05
N VAL A 535 -23.26 -17.58 -15.29
CA VAL A 535 -23.94 -16.51 -14.57
C VAL A 535 -25.45 -16.62 -14.80
N VAL A 536 -26.23 -16.57 -13.74
CA VAL A 536 -27.69 -16.58 -13.77
C VAL A 536 -28.23 -15.35 -13.03
N GLU A 537 -29.49 -15.05 -13.25
CA GLU A 537 -30.15 -13.97 -12.52
C GLU A 537 -30.19 -14.28 -11.02
N CYS A 538 -29.85 -13.28 -10.21
CA CYS A 538 -29.93 -13.38 -8.77
C CYS A 538 -31.39 -13.30 -8.31
N VAL A 539 -31.86 -14.33 -7.62
CA VAL A 539 -33.21 -14.39 -7.05
C VAL A 539 -33.11 -14.11 -5.55
N ASN A 540 -33.88 -13.14 -5.05
CA ASN A 540 -33.97 -12.75 -3.62
C ASN A 540 -32.68 -12.17 -2.99
N VAL A 541 -31.68 -11.77 -3.78
CA VAL A 541 -30.46 -11.11 -3.30
C VAL A 541 -30.08 -9.97 -4.23
N SER A 542 -29.42 -8.93 -3.71
CA SER A 542 -28.98 -7.81 -4.55
C SER A 542 -27.90 -8.25 -5.53
N SER A 543 -28.09 -7.93 -6.81
CA SER A 543 -27.09 -8.14 -7.87
C SER A 543 -25.97 -7.09 -7.88
N SER A 544 -26.07 -6.02 -7.07
CA SER A 544 -24.99 -5.03 -6.89
C SER A 544 -23.76 -5.67 -6.25
N ASP A 545 -23.99 -6.42 -5.16
CA ASP A 545 -22.93 -6.97 -4.31
C ASP A 545 -22.69 -8.46 -4.54
N ASN A 546 -23.59 -9.13 -5.26
CA ASN A 546 -23.53 -10.56 -5.49
C ASN A 546 -23.51 -10.92 -6.96
N ILE A 547 -22.85 -12.03 -7.28
CA ILE A 547 -22.93 -12.73 -8.55
C ILE A 547 -23.58 -14.09 -8.30
N CYS A 548 -24.55 -14.44 -9.14
CA CYS A 548 -25.26 -15.71 -9.03
C CYS A 548 -24.89 -16.62 -10.19
N THR A 549 -24.71 -17.90 -9.92
CA THR A 549 -24.39 -18.90 -10.95
C THR A 549 -25.33 -20.09 -10.90
N GLY A 550 -25.40 -20.84 -12.00
CA GLY A 550 -25.97 -22.18 -11.99
C GLY A 550 -25.26 -23.10 -10.99
N PRO A 551 -25.81 -24.30 -10.75
CA PRO A 551 -25.30 -25.20 -9.73
C PRO A 551 -23.86 -25.62 -10.01
N VAL A 552 -22.98 -25.50 -9.02
CA VAL A 552 -21.60 -25.99 -9.06
C VAL A 552 -21.30 -26.81 -7.80
N THR A 553 -20.67 -27.97 -7.96
CA THR A 553 -20.35 -28.84 -6.81
C THR A 553 -19.10 -28.32 -6.12
N LEU A 554 -19.27 -27.57 -5.02
CA LEU A 554 -18.18 -27.10 -4.17
C LEU A 554 -17.99 -28.05 -2.98
N LEU A 555 -16.73 -28.35 -2.67
CA LEU A 555 -16.32 -29.10 -1.49
C LEU A 555 -15.54 -28.19 -0.53
N GLN A 556 -15.33 -28.64 0.70
CA GLN A 556 -14.64 -27.83 1.73
C GLN A 556 -13.25 -27.34 1.30
N GLY A 557 -12.51 -28.14 0.51
CA GLY A 557 -11.20 -27.76 -0.03
C GLY A 557 -11.24 -26.71 -1.15
N ASP A 558 -12.42 -26.37 -1.67
CA ASP A 558 -12.57 -25.33 -2.69
C ASP A 558 -12.81 -23.94 -2.06
N VAL A 559 -13.06 -23.87 -0.74
CA VAL A 559 -13.24 -22.61 0.00
C VAL A 559 -12.01 -21.73 -0.18
N GLY A 560 -12.24 -20.44 -0.43
CA GLY A 560 -11.18 -19.47 -0.69
C GLY A 560 -10.65 -19.48 -2.12
N GLY A 561 -11.03 -20.47 -2.94
CA GLY A 561 -10.73 -20.49 -4.37
C GLY A 561 -11.51 -19.41 -5.15
N PRO A 562 -11.18 -19.20 -6.44
CA PRO A 562 -11.82 -18.18 -7.26
C PRO A 562 -13.04 -18.70 -8.03
N LEU A 563 -14.08 -17.87 -8.13
CA LEU A 563 -15.00 -17.90 -9.27
C LEU A 563 -14.42 -17.03 -10.37
N MET A 564 -14.14 -17.62 -11.53
CA MET A 564 -13.39 -16.99 -12.62
C MET A 564 -14.26 -16.86 -13.86
N CYS A 565 -14.40 -15.65 -14.37
CA CYS A 565 -15.10 -15.40 -15.63
C CYS A 565 -14.15 -14.77 -16.64
N LYS A 566 -14.34 -15.07 -17.92
CA LYS A 566 -13.50 -14.53 -18.99
C LYS A 566 -14.19 -13.34 -19.64
N GLN A 567 -13.49 -12.22 -19.79
CA GLN A 567 -13.95 -11.05 -20.54
C GLN A 567 -12.88 -10.64 -21.57
N GLY A 568 -13.25 -10.64 -22.85
CA GLY A 568 -12.28 -10.51 -23.93
C GLY A 568 -11.25 -11.65 -23.87
N ASN A 569 -9.96 -11.30 -23.83
CA ASN A 569 -8.86 -12.27 -23.75
C ASN A 569 -8.37 -12.53 -22.32
N SER A 570 -8.95 -11.90 -21.30
CA SER A 570 -8.44 -11.94 -19.94
C SER A 570 -9.41 -12.60 -18.96
N TRP A 571 -8.82 -13.27 -17.97
CA TRP A 571 -9.53 -13.90 -16.87
C TRP A 571 -9.63 -12.99 -15.66
N PHE A 572 -10.82 -12.94 -15.07
CA PHE A 572 -11.14 -12.14 -13.91
C PHE A 572 -11.67 -13.04 -12.79
N GLN A 573 -11.17 -12.86 -11.58
CA GLN A 573 -11.79 -13.37 -10.38
C GLN A 573 -12.94 -12.44 -9.99
N THR A 574 -14.15 -12.97 -10.09
CA THR A 574 -15.39 -12.22 -9.86
C THR A 574 -15.92 -12.44 -8.45
N ALA A 575 -15.58 -13.56 -7.81
CA ALA A 575 -15.91 -13.83 -6.42
C ALA A 575 -14.90 -14.79 -5.77
N VAL A 576 -14.99 -14.90 -4.44
CA VAL A 576 -14.32 -15.93 -3.64
C VAL A 576 -15.34 -17.00 -3.26
N LEU A 577 -14.93 -18.25 -3.38
CA LEU A 577 -15.78 -19.40 -3.10
C LEU A 577 -15.95 -19.57 -1.59
N THR A 578 -17.20 -19.69 -1.18
CA THR A 578 -17.62 -19.99 0.19
C THR A 578 -18.45 -21.26 0.18
N VAL A 579 -18.30 -22.12 1.19
CA VAL A 579 -19.12 -23.33 1.34
C VAL A 579 -20.25 -23.02 2.33
N GLY A 580 -21.45 -22.80 1.78
CA GLY A 580 -22.74 -22.90 2.47
C GLY A 580 -23.25 -21.65 3.20
N SER A 581 -24.18 -20.94 2.55
CA SER A 581 -25.50 -20.73 3.15
C SER A 581 -26.54 -20.73 2.03
N SER A 582 -27.09 -21.92 1.75
CA SER A 582 -28.41 -21.99 1.15
C SER A 582 -29.43 -21.55 2.21
N ASN A 583 -30.11 -20.46 1.87
CA ASN A 583 -31.37 -19.93 2.42
C ASN A 583 -31.32 -19.05 3.69
N ALA A 584 -31.75 -17.80 3.46
CA ALA A 584 -33.02 -17.30 3.95
C ALA A 584 -33.49 -17.84 5.33
N THR A 585 -33.61 -16.89 6.27
CA THR A 585 -34.44 -17.00 7.49
C THR A 585 -34.11 -18.18 8.42
N SER A 586 -33.26 -17.89 9.41
CA SER A 586 -33.10 -18.66 10.64
C SER A 586 -34.45 -18.84 11.36
N GLY A 587 -35.09 -19.98 11.13
CA GLY A 587 -36.10 -20.57 11.99
C GLY A 587 -35.42 -21.45 13.03
N ASN A 588 -35.51 -21.03 14.29
CA ASN A 588 -35.09 -21.66 15.52
C ASN A 588 -35.16 -23.21 15.52
N THR A 589 -34.05 -23.91 15.76
CA THR A 589 -34.08 -25.28 16.32
C THR A 589 -32.82 -25.57 17.13
N THR A 590 -33.02 -25.66 18.44
CA THR A 590 -32.12 -26.12 19.49
C THR A 590 -31.80 -27.61 19.38
N SER A 591 -30.55 -28.03 19.60
CA SER A 591 -30.14 -29.38 20.07
C SER A 591 -28.59 -29.48 20.08
N THR A 592 -27.93 -29.27 21.22
CA THR A 592 -27.37 -30.30 22.15
C THR A 592 -26.20 -31.15 21.63
N ASN A 593 -25.13 -31.16 22.43
CA ASN A 593 -23.90 -31.97 22.37
C ASN A 593 -24.14 -33.46 22.04
N SER A 594 -23.31 -34.03 21.15
CA SER A 594 -22.75 -35.38 21.30
C SER A 594 -21.71 -35.70 20.22
N THR A 595 -20.58 -36.21 20.67
CA THR A 595 -19.55 -36.93 19.93
C THR A 595 -20.11 -38.18 19.24
N SER A 596 -20.13 -38.22 17.90
CA SER A 596 -20.03 -39.47 17.14
C SER A 596 -19.82 -39.22 15.65
N LYS A 597 -18.83 -39.91 15.08
CA LYS A 597 -18.64 -40.08 13.63
C LYS A 597 -19.87 -40.77 13.06
N ALA A 598 -20.70 -40.06 12.30
CA ALA A 598 -21.76 -40.67 11.51
C ALA A 598 -21.89 -39.98 10.14
N ARG A 599 -21.81 -40.82 9.11
CA ARG A 599 -21.96 -40.53 7.68
C ARG A 599 -23.31 -39.87 7.41
N LEU A 600 -23.34 -38.56 7.17
CA LEU A 600 -24.53 -37.83 6.73
C LEU A 600 -24.64 -37.86 5.21
N SER A 601 -25.19 -38.95 4.68
CA SER A 601 -25.83 -38.95 3.36
C SER A 601 -27.25 -38.38 3.51
N ARG A 602 -27.39 -37.05 3.47
CA ARG A 602 -28.67 -36.39 3.17
C ARG A 602 -28.48 -35.52 1.95
N SER A 603 -29.07 -35.96 0.85
CA SER A 603 -29.27 -35.18 -0.38
C SER A 603 -30.04 -33.91 -0.03
N LEU A 604 -29.31 -32.82 0.20
CA LEU A 604 -29.86 -31.47 0.22
C LEU A 604 -30.18 -31.11 -1.23
N ARG A 605 -31.45 -30.84 -1.53
CA ARG A 605 -31.86 -30.27 -2.83
C ARG A 605 -30.95 -29.08 -3.13
N ALA A 606 -30.15 -29.21 -4.18
CA ALA A 606 -29.32 -28.12 -4.69
C ALA A 606 -30.23 -26.90 -4.88
N SER A 607 -29.91 -25.80 -4.19
CA SER A 607 -30.50 -24.52 -4.55
C SER A 607 -30.15 -24.26 -6.02
N PRO A 608 -31.12 -23.92 -6.88
CA PRO A 608 -30.87 -23.86 -8.33
C PRO A 608 -29.81 -22.82 -8.69
N ASN A 609 -29.68 -21.77 -7.86
CA ASN A 609 -28.69 -20.72 -8.04
C ASN A 609 -27.77 -20.69 -6.81
N GLN A 610 -26.46 -20.55 -7.04
CA GLN A 610 -25.49 -20.25 -6.00
C GLN A 610 -25.17 -18.77 -6.01
N VAL A 611 -24.98 -18.20 -4.82
CA VAL A 611 -24.77 -16.77 -4.61
C VAL A 611 -23.37 -16.56 -4.03
N PHE A 612 -22.58 -15.72 -4.68
CA PHE A 612 -21.25 -15.33 -4.19
C PHE A 612 -21.14 -13.82 -4.11
N THR A 613 -20.47 -13.32 -3.08
CA THR A 613 -20.16 -11.89 -2.94
C THR A 613 -19.09 -11.51 -3.96
N LYS A 614 -19.34 -10.44 -4.72
CA LYS A 614 -18.42 -9.98 -5.76
C LYS A 614 -17.12 -9.46 -5.17
N THR A 615 -16.01 -9.63 -5.88
CA THR A 615 -14.72 -9.02 -5.52
C THR A 615 -14.80 -7.49 -5.47
N SER A 616 -15.65 -6.88 -6.31
CA SER A 616 -15.91 -5.44 -6.30
C SER A 616 -16.54 -4.91 -5.01
N HIS A 617 -17.24 -5.76 -4.25
CA HIS A 617 -17.75 -5.41 -2.92
C HIS A 617 -16.61 -5.10 -1.92
N PHE A 618 -15.44 -5.70 -2.14
CA PHE A 618 -14.24 -5.52 -1.31
C PHE A 618 -13.27 -4.49 -1.89
N LYS A 619 -13.67 -3.68 -2.88
CA LYS A 619 -12.78 -2.79 -3.64
C LYS A 619 -11.92 -1.89 -2.75
N ASP A 620 -12.50 -1.24 -1.75
CA ASP A 620 -11.77 -0.32 -0.87
C ASP A 620 -10.72 -1.08 -0.06
N PHE A 621 -11.08 -2.24 0.51
CA PHE A 621 -10.17 -3.12 1.22
C PHE A 621 -9.04 -3.64 0.32
N LEU A 622 -9.37 -4.05 -0.92
CA LEU A 622 -8.39 -4.57 -1.88
C LEU A 622 -7.43 -3.46 -2.31
N THR A 623 -7.92 -2.26 -2.58
CA THR A 623 -7.10 -1.11 -2.98
C THR A 623 -6.21 -0.63 -1.84
N SER A 624 -6.73 -0.60 -0.60
CA SER A 624 -5.92 -0.21 0.58
C SER A 624 -4.85 -1.23 0.92
N THR A 625 -5.10 -2.51 0.66
CA THR A 625 -4.20 -3.61 1.05
C THR A 625 -3.18 -3.93 -0.03
N LEU A 626 -3.57 -3.91 -1.31
CA LEU A 626 -2.71 -4.26 -2.46
C LEU A 626 -2.08 -3.04 -3.14
N GLY A 627 -2.58 -1.83 -2.88
CA GLY A 627 -2.17 -0.63 -3.61
C GLY A 627 -2.76 -0.62 -5.02
N THR A 628 -1.90 -0.57 -6.05
CA THR A 628 -2.32 -0.57 -7.44
C THR A 628 -2.67 -1.98 -7.90
N LEU A 629 -3.93 -2.19 -8.27
CA LEU A 629 -4.39 -3.45 -8.83
C LEU A 629 -3.85 -3.65 -10.26
N LEU A 630 -3.56 -4.92 -10.60
CA LEU A 630 -3.05 -5.27 -11.92
C LEU A 630 -4.15 -5.14 -12.99
N PHE A 631 -3.73 -4.82 -14.22
CA PHE A 631 -4.62 -4.66 -15.37
C PHE A 631 -4.35 -5.73 -16.44
N PRO A 632 -5.38 -6.09 -17.23
CA PRO A 632 -5.21 -7.02 -18.35
C PRO A 632 -4.31 -6.42 -19.43
N ALA A 633 -3.69 -7.28 -20.24
CA ALA A 633 -2.91 -6.84 -21.39
C ALA A 633 -3.81 -6.07 -22.39
N THR A 634 -3.50 -4.80 -22.65
CA THR A 634 -4.12 -4.04 -23.75
C THR A 634 -3.61 -4.59 -25.08
N THR A 635 -4.51 -5.13 -25.90
CA THR A 635 -4.24 -5.39 -27.32
C THR A 635 -4.10 -4.05 -28.04
N ILE A 636 -2.87 -3.55 -28.15
CA ILE A 636 -2.54 -2.54 -29.15
C ILE A 636 -2.43 -3.30 -30.47
N THR A 637 -3.46 -3.25 -31.29
CA THR A 637 -3.37 -3.67 -32.69
C THR A 637 -2.50 -2.66 -33.41
N PRO A 638 -1.33 -3.02 -33.95
CA PRO A 638 -0.57 -2.10 -34.79
C PRO A 638 -1.39 -1.89 -36.06
N THR A 639 -1.92 -0.69 -36.25
CA THR A 639 -2.44 -0.28 -37.57
C THR A 639 -1.23 -0.13 -38.49
N THR A 640 -0.98 -1.16 -39.28
CA THR A 640 -0.09 -1.11 -40.44
C THR A 640 -0.58 0.02 -41.36
N PRO A 641 0.26 0.99 -41.76
CA PRO A 641 -0.10 1.90 -42.84
C PRO A 641 -0.26 1.04 -44.10
N SER A 642 -1.45 1.06 -44.71
CA SER A 642 -1.67 0.41 -45.99
C SER A 642 -0.75 1.05 -47.02
N ALA A 643 0.13 0.25 -47.61
CA ALA A 643 0.83 0.59 -48.83
C ALA A 643 -0.22 0.74 -49.95
N GLY A 644 -0.66 1.98 -50.20
CA GLY A 644 -1.31 2.37 -51.42
C GLY A 644 -0.25 2.51 -52.51
N GLY A 645 -0.34 1.68 -53.54
CA GLY A 645 0.64 1.62 -54.61
C GLY A 645 0.70 2.87 -55.47
N SER A 646 1.91 3.16 -55.97
CA SER A 646 2.10 3.91 -57.20
C SER A 646 3.26 3.29 -57.97
N ASN A 647 2.93 2.72 -59.13
CA ASN A 647 3.85 2.22 -60.13
C ASN A 647 4.72 3.35 -60.70
N GLY A 648 6.01 3.05 -60.90
CA GLY A 648 6.79 3.45 -62.08
C GLY A 648 7.26 4.90 -62.20
N ALA A 649 8.57 5.10 -62.01
CA ALA A 649 9.53 5.56 -63.05
C ALA A 649 10.69 6.38 -62.45
N SER A 650 11.91 5.87 -62.59
CA SER A 650 13.17 6.64 -62.50
C SER A 650 13.53 7.23 -63.88
N PRO A 651 14.68 7.91 -64.05
CA PRO A 651 15.10 9.21 -63.51
C PRO A 651 15.55 10.18 -64.64
N ALA A 652 15.56 11.52 -64.44
CA ALA A 652 16.48 12.42 -65.15
C ALA A 652 16.42 13.90 -64.68
N HIS A 653 17.58 14.40 -64.25
CA HIS A 653 18.22 15.68 -64.57
C HIS A 653 17.47 17.04 -64.49
N SER A 654 17.96 17.83 -63.52
CA SER A 654 18.56 19.19 -63.67
C SER A 654 17.73 20.46 -63.43
N SER A 655 18.26 21.26 -62.48
CA SER A 655 18.59 22.69 -62.58
C SER A 655 17.67 23.76 -61.94
N PHE A 656 18.36 24.77 -61.38
CA PHE A 656 17.93 26.11 -60.91
C PHE A 656 17.14 26.19 -59.59
N SER A 657 17.38 27.13 -58.67
CA SER A 657 18.47 28.07 -58.40
C SER A 657 18.30 28.63 -56.99
N LEU A 658 19.42 28.97 -56.35
CA LEU A 658 19.51 29.66 -55.07
C LEU A 658 19.31 31.18 -55.29
N PHE A 659 18.53 31.87 -54.46
CA PHE A 659 18.61 33.34 -54.35
C PHE A 659 18.63 33.78 -52.88
N LEU A 660 19.79 34.32 -52.50
CA LEU A 660 19.99 35.24 -51.38
C LEU A 660 19.37 36.60 -51.72
N VAL A 661 18.85 37.32 -50.72
CA VAL A 661 18.75 38.78 -50.76
C VAL A 661 19.19 39.36 -49.40
N LEU A 662 20.33 40.05 -49.42
CA LEU A 662 20.74 41.10 -48.49
C LEU A 662 20.27 42.44 -49.04
N PHE A 663 19.84 43.38 -48.18
CA PHE A 663 19.87 44.81 -48.52
C PHE A 663 20.29 45.66 -47.31
N SER A 664 20.94 46.76 -47.65
CA SER A 664 21.99 47.53 -46.96
C SER A 664 21.49 48.75 -46.17
N LEU A 665 22.33 49.21 -45.23
CA LEU A 665 22.29 50.56 -44.66
C LEU A 665 22.62 51.65 -45.70
N SER A 666 22.04 52.85 -45.52
CA SER A 666 22.73 54.13 -45.71
C SER A 666 22.02 55.27 -44.96
N SER A 667 22.84 56.05 -44.26
CA SER A 667 22.53 57.19 -43.39
C SER A 667 22.41 58.51 -44.17
N VAL A 668 21.62 59.49 -43.70
CA VAL A 668 21.95 60.93 -43.77
C VAL A 668 21.33 61.68 -42.58
N LEU A 669 22.14 62.58 -42.00
CA LEU A 669 21.93 63.52 -40.90
C LEU A 669 20.85 64.61 -41.14
N LEU A 670 20.39 65.27 -40.06
CA LEU A 670 20.59 66.72 -39.78
C LEU A 670 19.87 67.15 -38.47
N LEU A 671 20.66 67.74 -37.54
CA LEU A 671 20.47 68.94 -36.68
C LEU A 671 19.06 69.24 -36.10
N GLY A 672 18.82 69.70 -34.86
CA GLY A 672 19.60 70.33 -33.79
C GLY A 672 18.72 71.41 -33.09
N TRP A 673 18.94 71.62 -31.78
CA TRP A 673 18.48 72.73 -30.88
C TRP A 673 17.05 72.60 -30.30
N ASP A 674 16.74 72.81 -29.02
CA ASP A 674 17.44 73.34 -27.82
C ASP A 674 17.06 72.49 -26.58
#